data_AF-A0A1V5NWD5-F1
#
_entry.id   AF-A0A1V5NWD5-F1
#
_cell.length_a   1.000
_cell.length_b   1.000
_cell.length_c   1.000
_cell.angle_alpha   90.00
_cell.angle_beta   90.00
_cell.angle_gamma   90.00
#
_symmetry.space_group_name_H-M   'P 1'
#
loop_
_entity.id
_entity.type
_entity.pdbx_description
1 polymer ?
#
loop_
_entity_poly.entity_id
_entity_poly.type
_entity_poly.pdbx_seq_one_letter_code
_entity_poly.pdbx_strand_id
1 'polypeptide(L)'
;MNRWPLVTRWIATCLVFFALPVLLVAYGLGIRWNTVEQESIEESYQLLDNALLTFRKRENTADLLGKLVSKLREVADRSNDRIGTLRRGIATLKMRFPGILRFTVTDSEGTIIPELTDGTPSKLLVKRLYEAVSKFPAEARPEDSENDVMRGKIAQMWSMFQAFIGREAPLARMNLYHRSLFEASFLEEGRWFGYTTTSKGGIFFHANHVPDWPLLAIRDLMARFMKTRAARLGITVGIHDLNSQAPIPPDLALALGEYQRSTREHHLFGDKLFTVMPLTHTSRLWASRPRSVAVDFTQARLLFTAIASLLFGICTIISYLVMVRGVRFQFPIRWRLVVLFGFASGIPLAVVIFAGMDYLDQKYKARIRQTHDECERALRAFDARFPQMRGMMEITFGKLVNTCRTNGNNLGRVRKVMEFFNRRYLSNNMVLYDTAGEVAVDLDKETSEEGRKARKMMGLVGAQVIANLNQERYSGKLDTASLIMETLAHGENLATNLTREIGRILNLSLAGNETWMLMLPVRNSSGRVTHMMLAYWRKFALECVYLSKYLVPSQRALPGLRIYGWNSSEKNTPVDFPLAKRLAPLLSDLRLKQSTTIGQLTGLDQVWLATGIKPKELTNHLLIGLVPKAPIIEEMKLLERRIWVFAGMIIVMSIFLGIHLSQRFLTPIGELATGVDAISQRKFSHRVPDAGQDELGDLARTFNGVMEGLADLEVAKIVQESLFPSNEVKAGEYGIYGESHTMTALGGDYFDLQQLPDGRVLLLVGDVSGHGVPAALVMAMAKALVEREIEQPTTPESILNVIHRVLFRTLKRKRMMTCFLAILDPARNKMAYANAGHNYPVKFRTGQPPLFLELNGLPLGSMKKNLLTPAETDLLPGDRIVFYTDGIIEAKVGSQPVGYQRMSEEIAIRLCDDARKSCERIFAWHRDLTTDTMQEDDITLLVLTRASAPTPPESPKAPS
;
A
#
# COMPACT_ATOMS: atom_id res chain seq x y z
N MET A 1 -15.87 -40.09 4.76
CA MET A 1 -15.96 -39.12 3.64
C MET A 1 -14.62 -39.03 2.92
N ASN A 2 -14.39 -39.84 1.87
CA ASN A 2 -13.17 -39.79 1.06
C ASN A 2 -13.58 -39.82 -0.42
N ARG A 3 -13.72 -38.64 -1.07
CA ARG A 3 -14.24 -38.56 -2.45
C ARG A 3 -13.48 -37.63 -3.40
N TRP A 4 -12.21 -37.31 -3.13
CA TRP A 4 -11.40 -36.52 -4.06
C TRP A 4 -10.03 -37.16 -4.30
N PRO A 5 -9.64 -37.41 -5.57
CA PRO A 5 -8.27 -37.78 -5.94
C PRO A 5 -7.22 -36.86 -5.31
N LEU A 6 -6.05 -37.40 -4.95
CA LEU A 6 -4.93 -36.61 -4.41
C LEU A 6 -4.55 -35.43 -5.32
N VAL A 7 -4.60 -35.65 -6.63
CA VAL A 7 -4.31 -34.62 -7.64
C VAL A 7 -5.34 -33.50 -7.63
N THR A 8 -6.64 -33.79 -7.45
CA THR A 8 -7.65 -32.72 -7.40
C THR A 8 -7.59 -31.92 -6.10
N ARG A 9 -7.24 -32.55 -4.97
CA ARG A 9 -6.94 -31.82 -3.72
C ARG A 9 -5.71 -30.91 -3.87
N TRP A 10 -4.67 -31.39 -4.55
CA TRP A 10 -3.49 -30.60 -4.86
C TRP A 10 -3.83 -29.39 -5.76
N ILE A 11 -4.61 -29.59 -6.82
CA ILE A 11 -5.07 -28.48 -7.70
C ILE A 11 -5.84 -27.42 -6.90
N ALA A 12 -6.80 -27.84 -6.06
CA ALA A 12 -7.56 -26.91 -5.22
C ALA A 12 -6.66 -26.14 -4.25
N THR A 13 -5.67 -26.82 -3.65
CA THR A 13 -4.69 -26.20 -2.75
C THR A 13 -3.86 -25.16 -3.50
N CYS A 14 -3.42 -25.47 -4.72
CA CYS A 14 -2.65 -24.54 -5.54
C CYS A 14 -3.46 -23.32 -5.96
N LEU A 15 -4.74 -23.49 -6.29
CA LEU A 15 -5.63 -22.38 -6.61
C LEU A 15 -5.84 -21.43 -5.41
N VAL A 16 -6.13 -21.98 -4.23
CA VAL A 16 -6.47 -21.17 -3.04
C VAL A 16 -5.23 -20.55 -2.40
N PHE A 17 -4.16 -21.33 -2.20
CA PHE A 17 -3.01 -20.90 -1.41
C PHE A 17 -1.86 -20.32 -2.23
N PHE A 18 -1.85 -20.47 -3.56
CA PHE A 18 -0.81 -19.87 -4.40
C PHE A 18 -1.39 -18.94 -5.47
N ALA A 19 -2.46 -19.34 -6.17
CA ALA A 19 -2.99 -18.52 -7.26
C ALA A 19 -3.71 -17.26 -6.73
N LEU A 20 -4.63 -17.40 -5.76
CA LEU A 20 -5.37 -16.26 -5.19
C LEU A 20 -4.46 -15.16 -4.60
N PRO A 21 -3.44 -15.45 -3.77
CA PRO A 21 -2.52 -14.42 -3.26
C PRO A 21 -1.76 -13.72 -4.39
N VAL A 22 -1.28 -14.47 -5.39
CA VAL A 22 -0.58 -13.91 -6.55
C VAL A 22 -1.53 -12.99 -7.34
N LEU A 23 -2.79 -13.37 -7.50
CA LEU A 23 -3.82 -12.58 -8.18
C LEU A 23 -4.13 -11.28 -7.42
N LEU A 24 -4.20 -11.33 -6.09
CA LEU A 24 -4.39 -10.14 -5.23
C LEU A 24 -3.20 -9.18 -5.32
N VAL A 25 -1.97 -9.69 -5.26
CA VAL A 25 -0.76 -8.87 -5.44
C VAL A 25 -0.70 -8.28 -6.85
N ALA A 26 -1.03 -9.08 -7.87
CA ALA A 26 -1.11 -8.62 -9.25
C ALA A 26 -2.18 -7.54 -9.45
N TYR A 27 -3.34 -7.66 -8.78
CA TYR A 27 -4.38 -6.63 -8.78
C TYR A 27 -3.91 -5.33 -8.12
N GLY A 28 -3.31 -5.41 -6.93
CA GLY A 28 -2.75 -4.25 -6.23
C GLY A 28 -1.67 -3.52 -7.04
N LEU A 29 -0.81 -4.28 -7.72
CA LEU A 29 0.17 -3.71 -8.65
C LEU A 29 -0.49 -3.15 -9.92
N GLY A 30 -1.58 -3.77 -10.38
CA GLY A 30 -2.44 -3.26 -11.47
C GLY A 30 -2.89 -1.83 -11.22
N ILE A 31 -3.41 -1.57 -10.02
CA ILE A 31 -3.80 -0.22 -9.59
C ILE A 31 -2.60 0.72 -9.62
N ARG A 32 -1.47 0.29 -9.04
CA ARG A 32 -0.24 1.11 -9.02
C ARG A 32 0.28 1.42 -10.42
N TRP A 33 0.21 0.48 -11.36
CA TRP A 33 0.56 0.72 -12.75
C TRP A 33 -0.36 1.75 -13.40
N ASN A 34 -1.67 1.71 -13.14
CA ASN A 34 -2.59 2.73 -13.64
C ASN A 34 -2.26 4.12 -13.09
N THR A 35 -1.89 4.21 -11.80
CA THR A 35 -1.45 5.47 -11.17
C THR A 35 -0.18 6.00 -11.84
N VAL A 36 0.83 5.15 -12.04
CA VAL A 36 2.09 5.53 -12.71
C VAL A 36 1.86 5.86 -14.19
N GLU A 37 0.92 5.18 -14.86
CA GLU A 37 0.52 5.50 -16.23
C GLU A 37 -0.09 6.90 -16.32
N GLN A 38 -0.97 7.26 -15.39
CA GLN A 38 -1.54 8.61 -15.30
C GLN A 38 -0.47 9.67 -15.04
N GLU A 39 0.49 9.40 -14.15
CA GLU A 39 1.63 10.30 -13.90
C GLU A 39 2.46 10.53 -15.16
N SER A 40 2.79 9.46 -15.90
CA SER A 40 3.57 9.61 -17.13
C SER A 40 2.82 10.39 -18.22
N ILE A 41 1.48 10.26 -18.27
CA ILE A 41 0.63 11.07 -19.14
C ILE A 41 0.71 12.55 -18.72
N GLU A 42 0.59 12.87 -17.42
CA GLU A 42 0.74 14.23 -16.91
C GLU A 42 2.15 14.81 -17.19
N GLU A 43 3.21 14.04 -16.99
CA GLU A 43 4.58 14.44 -17.35
C GLU A 43 4.72 14.72 -18.85
N SER A 44 4.08 13.91 -19.69
CA SER A 44 4.05 14.12 -21.13
C SER A 44 3.31 15.39 -21.51
N TYR A 45 2.19 15.73 -20.83
CA TYR A 45 1.54 17.03 -21.01
C TYR A 45 2.44 18.20 -20.58
N GLN A 46 3.19 18.07 -19.47
CA GLN A 46 4.15 19.10 -19.07
C GLN A 46 5.27 19.27 -20.11
N LEU A 47 5.75 18.19 -20.72
CA LEU A 47 6.73 18.27 -21.81
C LEU A 47 6.16 18.98 -23.04
N LEU A 48 4.91 18.70 -23.41
CA LEU A 48 4.21 19.38 -24.51
C LEU A 48 4.02 20.87 -24.21
N ASP A 49 3.59 21.22 -22.99
CA ASP A 49 3.47 22.60 -22.52
C ASP A 49 4.81 23.35 -22.62
N ASN A 50 5.89 22.74 -22.12
CA ASN A 50 7.23 23.32 -22.16
C ASN A 50 7.72 23.54 -23.61
N ALA A 51 7.39 22.62 -24.52
CA ALA A 51 7.70 22.78 -25.93
C ALA A 51 6.94 23.98 -26.52
N LEU A 52 5.64 24.11 -26.26
CA LEU A 52 4.83 25.24 -26.74
C LEU A 52 5.29 26.58 -26.15
N LEU A 53 5.58 26.62 -24.86
CA LEU A 53 6.12 27.81 -24.18
C LEU A 53 7.45 28.26 -24.77
N THR A 54 8.30 27.34 -25.23
CA THR A 54 9.57 27.68 -25.88
C THR A 54 9.36 28.47 -27.18
N PHE A 55 8.35 28.11 -27.97
CA PHE A 55 8.00 28.85 -29.19
C PHE A 55 7.42 30.22 -28.86
N ARG A 56 6.53 30.27 -27.87
CA ARG A 56 5.83 31.49 -27.49
C ARG A 56 6.74 32.54 -26.83
N LYS A 57 7.74 32.11 -26.07
CA LYS A 57 8.81 32.99 -25.53
C LYS A 57 9.64 33.69 -26.63
N ARG A 58 9.55 33.23 -27.88
CA ARG A 58 10.33 33.73 -29.04
C ARG A 58 9.45 34.16 -30.22
N GLU A 59 8.20 34.53 -29.95
CA GLU A 59 7.22 34.98 -30.95
C GLU A 59 7.64 36.26 -31.68
N ASN A 60 8.46 37.11 -31.05
CA ASN A 60 8.85 38.39 -31.65
C ASN A 60 9.86 38.20 -32.80
N THR A 61 9.36 38.28 -34.03
CA THR A 61 10.15 38.17 -35.27
C THR A 61 11.25 39.23 -35.38
N ALA A 62 10.99 40.46 -34.96
CA ALA A 62 11.99 41.53 -34.95
C ALA A 62 13.18 41.22 -34.02
N ASP A 63 12.91 40.70 -32.82
CA ASP A 63 13.95 40.29 -31.86
C ASP A 63 14.73 39.05 -32.36
N LEU A 64 14.06 38.07 -32.97
CA LEU A 64 14.72 36.90 -33.54
C LEU A 64 15.70 37.30 -34.66
N LEU A 65 15.25 38.13 -35.60
CA LEU A 65 16.07 38.59 -36.73
C LEU A 65 17.27 39.41 -36.23
N GLY A 66 17.04 40.32 -35.27
CA GLY A 66 18.11 41.06 -34.59
C GLY A 66 19.18 40.16 -33.97
N LYS A 67 18.77 39.12 -33.22
CA LYS A 67 19.67 38.14 -32.61
C LYS A 67 20.44 37.32 -33.64
N LEU A 68 19.81 36.91 -34.74
CA LEU A 68 20.46 36.13 -35.80
C LEU A 68 21.56 36.94 -36.49
N VAL A 69 21.30 38.22 -36.79
CA VAL A 69 22.29 39.13 -37.40
C VAL A 69 23.42 39.45 -36.41
N SER A 70 23.11 39.66 -35.13
CA SER A 70 24.14 39.84 -34.09
C SER A 70 25.03 38.61 -33.95
N LYS A 71 24.45 37.41 -33.98
CA LYS A 71 25.21 36.15 -33.91
C LYS A 71 26.07 35.94 -35.16
N LEU A 72 25.54 36.27 -36.33
CA LEU A 72 26.30 36.25 -37.57
C LEU A 72 27.53 37.18 -37.48
N ARG A 73 27.35 38.41 -36.97
CA ARG A 73 28.44 39.34 -36.71
C ARG A 73 29.48 38.75 -35.76
N GLU A 74 29.06 38.21 -34.61
CA GLU A 74 29.98 37.63 -33.63
C GLU A 74 30.82 36.48 -34.20
N VAL A 75 30.20 35.60 -34.98
CA VAL A 75 30.89 34.48 -35.65
C VAL A 75 31.85 35.01 -36.71
N ALA A 76 31.45 36.02 -37.48
CA ALA A 76 32.29 36.63 -38.50
C ALA A 76 33.48 37.40 -37.92
N ASP A 77 33.29 38.11 -36.80
CA ASP A 77 34.35 38.90 -36.15
C ASP A 77 35.41 38.02 -35.46
N ARG A 78 35.04 36.77 -35.10
CA ARG A 78 35.95 35.74 -34.56
C ARG A 78 36.63 34.88 -35.64
N SER A 79 36.17 34.95 -36.89
CA SER A 79 36.70 34.17 -38.01
C SER A 79 37.91 34.86 -38.65
N ASN A 80 38.89 34.08 -39.09
CA ASN A 80 40.03 34.58 -39.87
C ASN A 80 39.61 35.08 -41.27
N ASP A 81 38.51 34.54 -41.83
CA ASP A 81 37.89 34.99 -43.08
C ASP A 81 36.51 35.60 -42.80
N ARG A 82 36.53 36.88 -42.40
CA ARG A 82 35.32 37.62 -42.04
C ARG A 82 34.36 37.80 -43.22
N ILE A 83 34.89 38.15 -44.40
CA ILE A 83 34.07 38.43 -45.59
C ILE A 83 33.39 37.14 -46.08
N GLY A 84 34.12 36.03 -46.20
CA GLY A 84 33.52 34.75 -46.62
C GLY A 84 32.56 34.16 -45.58
N THR A 85 32.77 34.45 -44.28
CA THR A 85 31.83 34.07 -43.22
C THR A 85 30.53 34.90 -43.30
N LEU A 86 30.63 36.22 -43.50
CA LEU A 86 29.46 37.09 -43.71
C LEU A 86 28.71 36.71 -44.98
N ARG A 87 29.42 36.42 -46.10
CA ARG A 87 28.81 36.00 -47.36
C ARG A 87 27.96 34.75 -47.18
N ARG A 88 28.51 33.69 -46.58
CA ARG A 88 27.80 32.44 -46.31
C ARG A 88 26.63 32.65 -45.35
N GLY A 89 26.82 33.44 -44.30
CA GLY A 89 25.77 33.70 -43.32
C GLY A 89 24.62 34.55 -43.85
N ILE A 90 24.90 35.60 -44.63
CA ILE A 90 23.88 36.42 -45.30
C ILE A 90 23.10 35.58 -46.32
N ALA A 91 23.80 34.77 -47.13
CA ALA A 91 23.15 33.85 -48.07
C ALA A 91 22.23 32.85 -47.34
N THR A 92 22.67 32.31 -46.20
CA THR A 92 21.87 31.41 -45.35
C THR A 92 20.63 32.11 -44.80
N LEU A 93 20.76 33.36 -44.33
CA LEU A 93 19.63 34.14 -43.81
C LEU A 93 18.62 34.50 -44.91
N LYS A 94 19.08 34.82 -46.12
CA LYS A 94 18.21 35.10 -47.28
C LYS A 94 17.50 33.85 -47.80
N MET A 95 18.18 32.71 -47.82
CA MET A 95 17.55 31.43 -48.17
C MET A 95 16.46 31.05 -47.16
N ARG A 96 16.70 31.37 -45.88
CA ARG A 96 15.79 31.09 -44.77
C ARG A 96 14.60 32.05 -44.70
N PHE A 97 14.78 33.30 -45.09
CA PHE A 97 13.76 34.35 -45.10
C PHE A 97 13.73 35.04 -46.48
N PRO A 98 13.22 34.34 -47.52
CA PRO A 98 13.30 34.79 -48.91
C PRO A 98 12.53 36.10 -49.11
N GLY A 99 13.16 37.09 -49.75
CA GLY A 99 12.55 38.38 -50.12
C GLY A 99 12.30 39.35 -48.95
N ILE A 100 12.59 38.94 -47.71
CA ILE A 100 12.28 39.73 -46.51
C ILE A 100 13.44 40.64 -46.12
N LEU A 101 14.67 40.12 -46.13
CA LEU A 101 15.86 40.79 -45.62
C LEU A 101 16.68 41.45 -46.72
N ARG A 102 17.07 42.70 -46.50
CA ARG A 102 18.08 43.42 -47.29
C ARG A 102 19.21 43.86 -46.39
N PHE A 103 20.45 43.65 -46.81
CA PHE A 103 21.65 43.96 -46.03
C PHE A 103 22.46 45.10 -46.66
N THR A 104 23.10 45.91 -45.82
CA THR A 104 24.11 46.89 -46.22
C THR A 104 25.28 46.73 -45.28
N VAL A 105 26.42 46.30 -45.81
CA VAL A 105 27.60 45.92 -45.02
C VAL A 105 28.73 46.89 -45.30
N THR A 106 29.40 47.32 -44.24
CA THR A 106 30.50 48.29 -44.27
C THR A 106 31.76 47.70 -43.63
N ASP A 107 32.91 48.18 -44.07
CA ASP A 107 34.21 47.93 -43.44
C ASP A 107 34.43 48.82 -42.19
N SER A 108 35.62 48.78 -41.60
CA SER A 108 36.00 49.57 -40.42
C SER A 108 36.04 51.08 -40.67
N GLU A 109 36.04 51.52 -41.93
CA GLU A 109 36.03 52.94 -42.32
C GLU A 109 34.63 53.43 -42.73
N GLY A 110 33.61 52.56 -42.62
CA GLY A 110 32.25 52.86 -43.04
C GLY A 110 32.05 52.80 -44.57
N THR A 111 33.01 52.24 -45.31
CA THR A 111 32.90 52.06 -46.76
C THR A 111 32.11 50.80 -47.08
N ILE A 112 31.20 50.88 -48.05
CA ILE A 112 30.31 49.77 -48.42
C ILE A 112 31.10 48.65 -49.09
N ILE A 113 30.87 47.42 -48.63
CA ILE A 113 31.37 46.20 -49.28
C ILE A 113 30.33 45.76 -50.31
N PRO A 114 30.56 45.94 -51.63
CA PRO A 114 29.53 45.73 -52.66
C PRO A 114 29.06 44.28 -52.73
N GLU A 115 29.98 43.33 -52.52
CA GLU A 115 29.70 41.89 -52.61
C GLU A 115 28.76 41.35 -51.50
N LEU A 116 28.56 42.14 -50.44
CA LEU A 116 27.73 41.77 -49.29
C LEU A 116 26.51 42.68 -49.12
N THR A 117 26.37 43.70 -49.98
CA THR A 117 25.35 44.74 -49.89
C THR A 117 24.29 44.58 -50.97
N ASP A 118 23.03 44.70 -50.58
CA ASP A 118 21.88 44.67 -51.47
C ASP A 118 21.58 46.05 -52.05
N GLY A 119 21.38 46.10 -53.37
CA GLY A 119 21.06 47.32 -54.09
C GLY A 119 22.20 48.34 -54.13
N THR A 120 21.86 49.60 -54.37
CA THR A 120 22.81 50.72 -54.51
C THR A 120 22.54 51.84 -53.50
N PRO A 121 22.71 51.59 -52.19
CA PRO A 121 22.48 52.62 -51.18
C PRO A 121 23.48 53.77 -51.31
N SER A 122 23.08 54.98 -50.92
CA SER A 122 23.94 56.16 -50.99
C SER A 122 25.18 56.00 -50.10
N LYS A 123 26.37 55.96 -50.73
CA LYS A 123 27.67 55.82 -50.05
C LYS A 123 27.87 56.86 -48.94
N LEU A 124 27.45 58.11 -49.20
CA LEU A 124 27.59 59.22 -48.26
C LEU A 124 26.69 59.06 -47.03
N LEU A 125 25.45 58.60 -47.22
CA LEU A 125 24.49 58.40 -46.13
C LEU A 125 24.90 57.21 -45.25
N VAL A 126 25.33 56.10 -45.85
CA VAL A 126 25.76 54.91 -45.10
C VAL A 126 27.01 55.19 -44.28
N LYS A 127 27.99 55.91 -44.83
CA LYS A 127 29.21 56.30 -44.09
C LYS A 127 28.90 57.18 -42.89
N ARG A 128 28.08 58.23 -43.08
CA ARG A 128 27.65 59.11 -41.98
C ARG A 128 26.83 58.39 -40.90
N LEU A 129 26.00 57.42 -41.32
CA LEU A 129 25.23 56.59 -40.39
C LEU A 129 26.13 55.67 -39.57
N TYR A 130 27.14 55.05 -40.20
CA TYR A 130 28.14 54.26 -39.49
C TYR A 130 28.92 55.08 -38.48
N GLU A 131 29.39 56.27 -38.83
CA GLU A 131 30.08 57.19 -37.92
C GLU A 131 29.21 57.65 -36.75
N ALA A 132 27.91 57.90 -36.97
CA ALA A 132 26.98 58.33 -35.94
C ALA A 132 26.69 57.19 -34.92
N VAL A 133 26.56 55.96 -35.42
CA VAL A 133 26.17 54.79 -34.62
C VAL A 133 27.37 54.11 -33.93
N SER A 134 28.55 54.10 -34.56
CA SER A 134 29.78 53.50 -33.99
C SER A 134 30.33 54.23 -32.78
N LYS A 135 29.97 55.51 -32.58
CA LYS A 135 30.39 56.33 -31.44
C LYS A 135 29.58 56.11 -30.16
N PHE A 136 28.55 55.25 -30.19
CA PHE A 136 27.80 54.86 -28.99
C PHE A 136 28.40 53.61 -28.34
N PRO A 137 28.77 53.65 -27.04
CA PRO A 137 29.14 52.46 -26.31
C PRO A 137 27.95 51.49 -26.20
N ALA A 138 28.21 50.19 -26.35
CA ALA A 138 27.17 49.15 -26.33
C ALA A 138 26.45 48.96 -24.97
N GLU A 139 26.87 49.66 -23.92
CA GLU A 139 26.45 49.46 -22.52
C GLU A 139 25.89 50.72 -21.83
N ALA A 140 25.80 51.87 -22.50
CA ALA A 140 25.29 53.10 -21.89
C ALA A 140 23.79 52.97 -21.54
N ARG A 141 23.42 53.26 -20.28
CA ARG A 141 22.01 53.29 -19.86
C ARG A 141 21.39 54.65 -20.24
N PRO A 142 20.07 54.73 -20.49
CA PRO A 142 19.41 55.97 -20.88
C PRO A 142 19.56 57.14 -19.88
N GLU A 143 19.93 56.81 -18.64
CA GLU A 143 20.00 57.70 -17.47
C GLU A 143 21.40 58.31 -17.24
N ASP A 144 22.43 57.91 -18.00
CA ASP A 144 23.76 58.52 -17.91
C ASP A 144 23.74 59.93 -18.56
N SER A 145 23.77 60.96 -17.71
CA SER A 145 23.42 62.36 -18.00
C SER A 145 24.47 63.19 -18.75
N GLU A 146 25.50 62.58 -19.36
CA GLU A 146 26.59 63.34 -20.00
C GLU A 146 26.44 63.54 -21.53
N ASN A 147 25.35 63.10 -22.16
CA ASN A 147 25.24 63.06 -23.63
C ASN A 147 24.22 64.00 -24.28
N ASP A 148 23.83 65.11 -23.66
CA ASP A 148 22.87 66.07 -24.28
C ASP A 148 23.44 66.76 -25.53
N VAL A 149 24.76 67.01 -25.59
CA VAL A 149 25.42 67.60 -26.78
C VAL A 149 25.44 66.64 -27.97
N MET A 150 25.62 65.34 -27.72
CA MET A 150 25.58 64.31 -28.75
C MET A 150 24.14 64.03 -29.22
N ARG A 151 23.15 64.04 -28.32
CA ARG A 151 21.72 63.98 -28.69
C ARG A 151 21.34 65.15 -29.61
N GLY A 152 21.85 66.36 -29.35
CA GLY A 152 21.65 67.53 -30.21
C GLY A 152 22.22 67.38 -31.63
N LYS A 153 23.46 66.90 -31.76
CA LYS A 153 24.08 66.63 -33.09
C LYS A 153 23.37 65.53 -33.87
N ILE A 154 22.88 64.50 -33.19
CA ILE A 154 22.16 63.38 -33.83
C ILE A 154 20.74 63.80 -34.23
N ALA A 155 20.06 64.62 -33.41
CA ALA A 155 18.78 65.22 -33.78
C ALA A 155 18.88 66.08 -35.04
N GLN A 156 19.98 66.83 -35.22
CA GLN A 156 20.26 67.57 -36.45
C GLN A 156 20.51 66.66 -37.67
N MET A 157 21.18 65.52 -37.48
CA MET A 157 21.44 64.55 -38.55
C MET A 157 20.25 63.63 -38.85
N TRP A 158 19.23 63.63 -37.99
CA TRP A 158 18.08 62.72 -38.06
C TRP A 158 17.28 62.87 -39.35
N SER A 159 17.03 64.10 -39.77
CA SER A 159 16.30 64.40 -41.02
C SER A 159 17.01 63.84 -42.26
N MET A 160 18.34 63.78 -42.26
CA MET A 160 19.12 63.16 -43.34
C MET A 160 19.01 61.63 -43.32
N PHE A 161 18.94 61.02 -42.12
CA PHE A 161 18.80 59.56 -41.98
C PHE A 161 17.38 59.07 -42.24
N GLN A 162 16.36 59.91 -42.10
CA GLN A 162 14.96 59.57 -42.41
C GLN A 162 14.78 59.09 -43.86
N ALA A 163 15.57 59.58 -44.82
CA ALA A 163 15.51 59.09 -46.20
C ALA A 163 16.04 57.65 -46.37
N PHE A 164 16.94 57.21 -45.48
CA PHE A 164 17.53 55.87 -45.49
C PHE A 164 16.78 54.90 -44.57
N ILE A 165 16.34 55.36 -43.41
CA ILE A 165 15.69 54.56 -42.37
C ILE A 165 14.16 54.53 -42.56
N GLY A 166 13.54 55.68 -42.82
CA GLY A 166 12.08 55.88 -42.92
C GLY A 166 11.65 57.23 -42.32
N ARG A 167 10.57 57.84 -42.83
CA ARG A 167 10.19 59.25 -42.56
C ARG A 167 9.79 59.55 -41.09
N GLU A 168 9.47 58.56 -40.25
CA GLU A 168 8.82 58.80 -38.94
C GLU A 168 9.35 57.93 -37.76
N ALA A 169 10.64 57.59 -37.73
CA ALA A 169 11.22 56.94 -36.55
C ALA A 169 11.48 57.97 -35.40
N PRO A 170 11.07 57.72 -34.15
CA PRO A 170 11.42 58.59 -33.01
C PRO A 170 12.83 58.29 -32.46
N LEU A 171 13.63 59.34 -32.25
CA LEU A 171 15.04 59.28 -31.78
C LEU A 171 15.21 58.48 -30.47
N ALA A 172 14.21 58.54 -29.58
CA ALA A 172 14.19 57.83 -28.30
C ALA A 172 14.21 56.30 -28.45
N ARG A 173 13.76 55.74 -29.59
CA ARG A 173 13.74 54.28 -29.83
C ARG A 173 15.07 53.74 -30.34
N MET A 174 15.94 54.57 -30.91
CA MET A 174 17.31 54.15 -31.27
C MET A 174 18.20 53.96 -30.04
N ASN A 175 17.90 54.69 -28.96
CA ASN A 175 18.72 54.74 -27.75
C ASN A 175 18.51 53.58 -26.76
N LEU A 176 17.62 52.62 -27.07
CA LEU A 176 17.22 51.61 -26.07
C LEU A 176 17.66 50.19 -26.37
N TYR A 177 18.13 49.85 -27.57
CA TYR A 177 18.51 48.46 -27.86
C TYR A 177 19.55 48.37 -28.96
N HIS A 178 20.83 48.42 -28.58
CA HIS A 178 21.85 47.68 -29.33
C HIS A 178 21.30 46.24 -29.44
N ARG A 179 20.92 45.79 -30.66
CA ARG A 179 20.50 44.41 -31.06
C ARG A 179 19.07 44.22 -31.60
N SER A 180 18.12 45.16 -31.53
CA SER A 180 16.75 44.89 -32.01
C SER A 180 16.29 45.77 -33.17
N LEU A 181 15.69 45.10 -34.16
CA LEU A 181 14.95 45.68 -35.28
C LEU A 181 13.85 46.61 -34.74
N PHE A 182 13.75 47.84 -35.24
CA PHE A 182 12.67 48.77 -34.91
C PHE A 182 11.88 49.16 -36.16
N GLU A 183 10.61 49.46 -35.96
CA GLU A 183 9.72 49.89 -37.04
C GLU A 183 10.05 51.32 -37.46
N ALA A 184 10.23 51.52 -38.76
CA ALA A 184 10.79 52.76 -39.31
C ALA A 184 9.77 53.70 -39.95
N SER A 185 8.51 53.26 -40.12
CA SER A 185 7.37 54.06 -40.60
C SER A 185 6.12 53.70 -39.81
N PHE A 186 5.38 54.71 -39.32
CA PHE A 186 4.15 54.52 -38.53
C PHE A 186 2.88 54.59 -39.40
N LEU A 187 2.95 55.24 -40.56
CA LEU A 187 1.84 55.45 -41.50
C LEU A 187 1.82 54.47 -42.69
N GLU A 188 2.97 53.88 -43.05
CA GLU A 188 3.05 52.77 -44.00
C GLU A 188 3.41 51.51 -43.22
N GLU A 189 2.46 50.57 -43.10
CA GLU A 189 2.69 49.33 -42.38
C GLU A 189 3.97 48.63 -42.85
N GLY A 190 4.92 48.44 -41.94
CA GLY A 190 5.78 47.28 -42.02
C GLY A 190 7.11 47.40 -42.76
N ARG A 191 7.89 48.45 -42.50
CA ARG A 191 9.34 48.41 -42.75
C ARG A 191 10.10 48.49 -41.45
N TRP A 192 10.96 47.49 -41.23
CA TRP A 192 11.78 47.40 -40.05
C TRP A 192 13.24 47.63 -40.38
N PHE A 193 13.95 48.33 -39.51
CA PHE A 193 15.37 48.62 -39.64
C PHE A 193 16.13 48.15 -38.42
N GLY A 194 17.29 47.56 -38.64
CA GLY A 194 18.22 47.18 -37.58
C GLY A 194 19.66 47.43 -37.99
N TYR A 195 20.53 47.54 -37.00
CA TYR A 195 21.95 47.71 -37.21
C TYR A 195 22.77 46.99 -36.14
N THR A 196 24.00 46.66 -36.47
CA THR A 196 25.01 46.23 -35.52
C THR A 196 26.39 46.65 -35.99
N THR A 197 27.17 47.28 -35.13
CA THR A 197 28.51 47.82 -35.44
C THR A 197 29.59 47.20 -34.54
N THR A 198 30.82 47.11 -35.04
CA THR A 198 32.06 46.84 -34.27
C THR A 198 33.22 47.66 -34.85
N SER A 199 34.38 47.61 -34.18
CA SER A 199 35.64 48.17 -34.68
C SER A 199 36.10 47.59 -36.03
N LYS A 200 35.55 46.43 -36.44
CA LYS A 200 35.85 45.82 -37.75
C LYS A 200 34.87 46.27 -38.85
N GLY A 201 33.75 46.92 -38.53
CA GLY A 201 32.76 47.42 -39.51
C GLY A 201 31.31 47.25 -39.07
N GLY A 202 30.35 47.70 -39.89
CA GLY A 202 28.92 47.72 -39.57
C GLY A 202 28.04 46.88 -40.50
N ILE A 203 27.01 46.25 -39.94
CA ILE A 203 25.93 45.57 -40.68
C ILE A 203 24.63 46.31 -40.42
N PHE A 204 24.07 46.90 -41.46
CA PHE A 204 22.73 47.49 -41.47
C PHE A 204 21.80 46.54 -42.23
N PHE A 205 20.56 46.43 -41.80
CA PHE A 205 19.61 45.56 -42.48
C PHE A 205 18.18 46.06 -42.35
N HIS A 206 17.42 45.88 -43.43
CA HIS A 206 16.00 46.16 -43.50
C HIS A 206 15.24 44.85 -43.59
N ALA A 207 14.06 44.81 -42.98
CA ALA A 207 13.12 43.74 -43.15
C ALA A 207 11.76 44.30 -43.58
N ASN A 208 11.22 43.78 -44.67
CA ASN A 208 9.87 44.10 -45.12
C ASN A 208 8.85 43.23 -44.37
N HIS A 209 7.72 43.82 -43.99
CA HIS A 209 6.59 43.12 -43.43
C HIS A 209 5.91 42.26 -44.48
N VAL A 210 5.40 41.12 -44.03
CA VAL A 210 4.70 40.12 -44.82
C VAL A 210 3.41 39.83 -44.05
N PRO A 211 2.28 39.46 -44.70
CA PRO A 211 1.01 39.19 -44.01
C PRO A 211 1.12 38.24 -42.80
N ASP A 212 2.08 37.30 -42.82
CA ASP A 212 2.36 36.36 -41.72
C ASP A 212 3.54 36.77 -40.81
N TRP A 213 3.90 38.06 -40.73
CA TRP A 213 5.07 38.57 -40.00
C TRP A 213 5.20 38.06 -38.55
N PRO A 214 4.12 37.99 -37.73
CA PRO A 214 4.20 37.48 -36.36
C PRO A 214 4.48 35.97 -36.28
N LEU A 215 4.10 35.22 -37.32
CA LEU A 215 4.21 33.75 -37.35
C LEU A 215 5.55 33.27 -37.92
N LEU A 216 6.27 34.13 -38.65
CA LEU A 216 7.51 33.79 -39.35
C LEU A 216 8.59 33.23 -38.42
N ALA A 217 8.82 33.88 -37.27
CA ALA A 217 9.79 33.42 -36.28
C ALA A 217 9.44 32.06 -35.68
N ILE A 218 8.16 31.84 -35.42
CA ILE A 218 7.65 30.61 -34.82
C ILE A 218 7.76 29.46 -35.83
N ARG A 219 7.33 29.66 -37.07
CA ARG A 219 7.46 28.66 -38.14
C ARG A 219 8.91 28.23 -38.34
N ASP A 220 9.84 29.18 -38.30
CA ASP A 220 11.27 28.90 -38.40
C ASP A 220 11.84 28.13 -37.18
N LEU A 221 11.41 28.49 -35.97
CA LEU A 221 11.77 27.76 -34.75
C LEU A 221 11.21 26.34 -34.77
N MET A 222 9.96 26.16 -35.21
CA MET A 222 9.33 24.85 -35.36
C MET A 222 10.05 23.99 -36.39
N ALA A 223 10.37 24.52 -37.57
CA ALA A 223 11.10 23.80 -38.60
C ALA A 223 12.48 23.31 -38.11
N ARG A 224 13.14 24.08 -37.24
CA ARG A 224 14.37 23.63 -36.56
C ARG A 224 14.10 22.60 -35.48
N PHE A 225 13.09 22.82 -34.63
CA PHE A 225 12.72 21.89 -33.58
C PHE A 225 12.39 20.50 -34.14
N MET A 226 11.67 20.44 -35.26
CA MET A 226 11.37 19.21 -35.99
C MET A 226 12.63 18.48 -36.50
N LYS A 227 13.78 19.15 -36.58
CA LYS A 227 15.09 18.55 -36.93
C LYS A 227 15.94 18.14 -35.71
N THR A 228 15.49 18.43 -34.48
CA THR A 228 16.26 18.16 -33.24
C THR A 228 15.92 16.82 -32.59
N ARG A 229 16.70 16.42 -31.58
CA ARG A 229 16.50 15.21 -30.76
C ARG A 229 15.12 15.14 -30.08
N ALA A 230 14.45 16.29 -29.87
CA ALA A 230 13.10 16.34 -29.32
C ALA A 230 12.03 15.78 -30.29
N ALA A 231 12.21 15.95 -31.60
CA ALA A 231 11.36 15.29 -32.60
C ALA A 231 11.56 13.76 -32.61
N ARG A 232 12.75 13.27 -32.23
CA ARG A 232 13.02 11.83 -32.03
C ARG A 232 12.31 11.24 -30.80
N LEU A 233 11.80 12.09 -29.89
CA LEU A 233 10.96 11.67 -28.74
C LEU A 233 9.46 11.62 -29.08
N GLY A 234 9.11 11.79 -30.37
CA GLY A 234 7.74 11.67 -30.86
C GLY A 234 6.88 12.94 -30.70
N ILE A 235 7.49 14.09 -30.39
CA ILE A 235 6.76 15.36 -30.25
C ILE A 235 6.63 16.02 -31.64
N THR A 236 5.38 16.26 -32.06
CA THR A 236 5.03 17.02 -33.26
C THR A 236 4.40 18.34 -32.86
N VAL A 237 4.78 19.44 -33.51
CA VAL A 237 4.27 20.79 -33.18
C VAL A 237 3.81 21.51 -34.43
N GLY A 238 2.82 22.38 -34.30
CA GLY A 238 2.30 23.16 -35.42
C GLY A 238 1.51 24.40 -34.99
N ILE A 239 1.15 25.19 -36.01
CA ILE A 239 0.25 26.34 -35.89
C ILE A 239 -0.96 26.03 -36.74
N HIS A 240 -2.14 26.29 -36.21
CA HIS A 240 -3.38 26.24 -36.97
C HIS A 240 -4.06 27.60 -36.92
N ASP A 241 -4.44 28.13 -38.07
CA ASP A 241 -5.22 29.36 -38.18
C ASP A 241 -6.70 29.01 -38.32
N LEU A 242 -7.54 29.53 -37.42
CA LEU A 242 -8.97 29.22 -37.34
C LEU A 242 -9.75 29.68 -38.58
N ASN A 243 -9.18 30.63 -39.33
CA ASN A 243 -9.77 31.13 -40.56
C ASN A 243 -9.29 30.36 -41.81
N SER A 244 -8.37 29.40 -41.67
CA SER A 244 -7.81 28.65 -42.78
C SER A 244 -8.77 27.54 -43.25
N GLN A 245 -8.95 27.43 -44.57
CA GLN A 245 -9.71 26.34 -45.21
C GLN A 245 -8.87 25.09 -45.48
N ALA A 246 -7.62 25.05 -44.99
CA ALA A 246 -6.74 23.90 -45.21
C ALA A 246 -7.29 22.64 -44.50
N PRO A 247 -7.20 21.44 -45.11
CA PRO A 247 -7.66 20.21 -44.49
C PRO A 247 -6.90 19.92 -43.19
N ILE A 248 -7.65 19.71 -42.10
CA ILE A 248 -7.11 19.46 -40.75
C ILE A 248 -7.16 17.95 -40.47
N PRO A 249 -6.11 17.35 -39.87
CA PRO A 249 -6.18 15.98 -39.38
C PRO A 249 -7.35 15.77 -38.41
N PRO A 250 -8.09 14.64 -38.47
CA PRO A 250 -9.28 14.41 -37.65
C PRO A 250 -9.02 14.56 -36.14
N ASP A 251 -7.92 13.98 -35.65
CA ASP A 251 -7.51 14.06 -34.24
C ASP A 251 -7.30 15.53 -33.78
N LEU A 252 -6.70 16.35 -34.65
CA LEU A 252 -6.41 17.76 -34.37
C LEU A 252 -7.69 18.61 -34.43
N ALA A 253 -8.60 18.32 -35.36
CA ALA A 253 -9.88 19.02 -35.47
C ALA A 253 -10.73 18.81 -34.19
N LEU A 254 -10.76 17.58 -33.67
CA LEU A 254 -11.42 17.26 -32.39
C LEU A 254 -10.77 18.01 -31.21
N ALA A 255 -9.44 18.02 -31.14
CA ALA A 255 -8.72 18.74 -30.10
C ALA A 255 -8.95 20.26 -30.12
N LEU A 256 -8.96 20.87 -31.31
CA LEU A 256 -9.25 22.29 -31.47
C LEU A 256 -10.71 22.62 -31.12
N GLY A 257 -11.65 21.75 -31.50
CA GLY A 257 -13.07 21.90 -31.17
C GLY A 257 -13.35 21.82 -29.67
N GLU A 258 -12.75 20.86 -28.95
CA GLU A 258 -12.88 20.75 -27.50
C GLU A 258 -12.17 21.87 -26.74
N TYR A 259 -11.03 22.35 -27.24
CA TYR A 259 -10.37 23.54 -26.70
C TYR A 259 -11.27 24.77 -26.81
N GLN A 260 -11.97 24.95 -27.94
CA GLN A 260 -12.92 26.06 -28.12
C GLN A 260 -14.12 25.98 -27.16
N ARG A 261 -14.60 24.77 -26.85
CA ARG A 261 -15.74 24.56 -25.93
C ARG A 261 -15.36 24.71 -24.46
N SER A 262 -14.21 24.16 -24.06
CA SER A 262 -13.87 23.94 -22.65
C SER A 262 -12.69 24.77 -22.16
N THR A 263 -11.90 25.38 -23.06
CA THR A 263 -10.63 26.08 -22.77
C THR A 263 -9.58 25.24 -22.02
N ARG A 264 -9.76 23.92 -21.93
CA ARG A 264 -8.78 23.01 -21.33
C ARG A 264 -7.59 22.89 -22.27
N GLU A 265 -6.37 23.03 -21.75
CA GLU A 265 -5.14 23.00 -22.56
C GLU A 265 -4.78 21.58 -23.02
N HIS A 266 -5.19 20.53 -22.28
CA HIS A 266 -4.78 19.14 -22.47
C HIS A 266 -5.94 18.26 -22.91
N HIS A 267 -5.71 17.49 -23.97
CA HIS A 267 -6.69 16.54 -24.48
C HIS A 267 -6.05 15.21 -24.88
N LEU A 268 -6.81 14.12 -24.78
CA LEU A 268 -6.43 12.78 -25.23
C LEU A 268 -7.44 12.36 -26.31
N PHE A 269 -6.97 12.14 -27.53
CA PHE A 269 -7.80 11.65 -28.64
C PHE A 269 -7.09 10.50 -29.35
N GLY A 270 -7.77 9.36 -29.44
CA GLY A 270 -7.15 8.12 -29.92
C GLY A 270 -5.93 7.74 -29.08
N ASP A 271 -4.80 7.51 -29.74
CA ASP A 271 -3.51 7.19 -29.10
C ASP A 271 -2.57 8.41 -29.00
N LYS A 272 -3.10 9.64 -29.08
CA LYS A 272 -2.29 10.87 -29.06
C LYS A 272 -2.71 11.83 -27.96
N LEU A 273 -1.70 12.33 -27.24
CA LEU A 273 -1.80 13.43 -26.31
C LEU A 273 -1.68 14.73 -27.09
N PHE A 274 -2.60 15.67 -26.89
CA PHE A 274 -2.59 17.00 -27.49
C PHE A 274 -2.53 18.08 -26.41
N THR A 275 -1.71 19.08 -26.65
CA THR A 275 -1.75 20.37 -25.95
C THR A 275 -2.04 21.47 -26.95
N VAL A 276 -3.00 22.35 -26.66
CA VAL A 276 -3.34 23.52 -27.47
C VAL A 276 -3.16 24.80 -26.65
N MET A 277 -2.56 25.82 -27.27
CA MET A 277 -2.28 27.11 -26.65
C MET A 277 -2.67 28.26 -27.60
N PRO A 278 -3.23 29.39 -27.11
CA PRO A 278 -3.55 30.52 -27.97
C PRO A 278 -2.28 31.27 -28.37
N LEU A 279 -2.20 31.67 -29.64
CA LEU A 279 -1.09 32.45 -30.18
C LEU A 279 -1.54 33.88 -30.50
N THR A 280 -2.47 34.02 -31.44
CA THR A 280 -3.12 35.29 -31.80
C THR A 280 -4.64 35.14 -31.63
N HIS A 281 -5.43 36.18 -31.96
CA HIS A 281 -6.89 36.07 -31.95
C HIS A 281 -7.39 34.94 -32.87
N THR A 282 -6.74 34.74 -34.02
CA THR A 282 -7.13 33.77 -35.05
C THR A 282 -6.29 32.49 -35.06
N SER A 283 -5.06 32.50 -34.52
CA SER A 283 -4.16 31.35 -34.59
C SER A 283 -3.98 30.62 -33.25
N ARG A 284 -3.77 29.30 -33.33
CA ARG A 284 -3.52 28.40 -32.20
C ARG A 284 -2.22 27.62 -32.40
N LEU A 285 -1.42 27.52 -31.36
CA LEU A 285 -0.28 26.63 -31.25
C LEU A 285 -0.77 25.26 -30.78
N TRP A 286 -0.25 24.18 -31.37
CA TRP A 286 -0.54 22.83 -30.90
C TRP A 286 0.73 21.98 -30.86
N ALA A 287 0.77 21.06 -29.91
CA ALA A 287 1.78 20.03 -29.81
C ALA A 287 1.10 18.69 -29.55
N SER A 288 1.63 17.61 -30.11
CA SER A 288 1.14 16.27 -29.84
C SER A 288 2.25 15.25 -29.71
N ARG A 289 1.96 14.17 -28.99
CA ARG A 289 2.84 13.03 -28.79
C ARG A 289 2.03 11.73 -28.71
N PRO A 290 2.50 10.59 -29.27
CA PRO A 290 1.86 9.31 -29.06
C PRO A 290 1.88 8.89 -27.58
N ARG A 291 0.78 8.33 -27.07
CA ARG A 291 0.66 7.81 -25.71
C ARG A 291 1.62 6.64 -25.45
N SER A 292 1.83 5.79 -26.46
CA SER A 292 2.78 4.66 -26.40
C SER A 292 4.23 5.03 -26.06
N VAL A 293 4.67 6.25 -26.35
CA VAL A 293 6.03 6.72 -26.00
C VAL A 293 6.09 7.32 -24.59
N ALA A 294 4.93 7.69 -24.02
CA ALA A 294 4.84 8.03 -22.61
C ALA A 294 4.89 6.78 -21.72
N VAL A 295 4.46 5.62 -22.24
CA VAL A 295 4.19 4.45 -21.40
C VAL A 295 4.92 3.22 -21.96
N ASP A 296 6.07 2.86 -21.40
CA ASP A 296 6.69 1.55 -21.63
C ASP A 296 6.96 0.83 -20.30
N PHE A 297 5.87 0.34 -19.70
CA PHE A 297 5.94 -0.59 -18.57
C PHE A 297 5.86 -2.04 -19.01
N THR A 298 5.93 -2.31 -20.31
CA THR A 298 5.75 -3.65 -20.89
C THR A 298 6.81 -4.60 -20.36
N GLN A 299 8.07 -4.15 -20.32
CA GLN A 299 9.19 -4.94 -19.78
C GLN A 299 9.09 -5.16 -18.27
N ALA A 300 8.68 -4.14 -17.49
CA ALA A 300 8.53 -4.26 -16.05
C ALA A 300 7.36 -5.19 -15.67
N ARG A 301 6.23 -5.10 -16.38
CA ARG A 301 5.11 -6.04 -16.25
C ARG A 301 5.55 -7.45 -16.63
N LEU A 302 6.25 -7.64 -17.75
CA LEU A 302 6.77 -8.94 -18.17
C LEU A 302 7.70 -9.54 -17.12
N LEU A 303 8.69 -8.80 -16.64
CA LEU A 303 9.62 -9.23 -15.60
C LEU A 303 8.87 -9.62 -14.31
N PHE A 304 7.91 -8.80 -13.88
CA PHE A 304 7.12 -9.09 -12.70
C PHE A 304 6.27 -10.35 -12.88
N THR A 305 5.56 -10.47 -14.01
CA THR A 305 4.77 -11.67 -14.32
C THR A 305 5.65 -12.91 -14.43
N ALA A 306 6.88 -12.78 -14.94
CA ALA A 306 7.85 -13.86 -15.00
C ALA A 306 8.31 -14.28 -13.58
N ILE A 307 8.64 -13.33 -12.71
CA ILE A 307 9.03 -13.59 -11.31
C ILE A 307 7.86 -14.24 -10.54
N ALA A 308 6.65 -13.70 -10.68
CA ALA A 308 5.45 -14.25 -10.04
C ALA A 308 5.15 -15.67 -10.54
N SER A 309 5.27 -15.91 -11.85
CA SER A 309 5.09 -17.24 -12.45
C SER A 309 6.16 -18.22 -12.00
N LEU A 310 7.41 -17.78 -11.85
CA LEU A 310 8.52 -18.58 -11.32
C LEU A 310 8.26 -18.99 -9.87
N LEU A 311 7.89 -18.03 -9.01
CA LEU A 311 7.55 -18.27 -7.60
C LEU A 311 6.34 -19.22 -7.47
N PHE A 312 5.30 -18.99 -8.25
CA PHE A 312 4.14 -19.88 -8.32
C PHE A 312 4.55 -21.29 -8.76
N GLY A 313 5.37 -21.40 -9.81
CA GLY A 313 5.94 -22.66 -10.30
C GLY A 313 6.71 -23.41 -9.21
N ILE A 314 7.65 -22.76 -8.54
CA ILE A 314 8.42 -23.35 -7.43
C ILE A 314 7.48 -23.85 -6.32
N CYS A 315 6.51 -23.03 -5.90
CA CYS A 315 5.56 -23.41 -4.85
C CYS A 315 4.68 -24.59 -5.27
N THR A 316 4.19 -24.63 -6.51
CA THR A 316 3.41 -25.76 -7.04
C THR A 316 4.22 -27.06 -7.12
N ILE A 317 5.49 -26.98 -7.52
CA ILE A 317 6.40 -28.13 -7.57
C ILE A 317 6.67 -28.68 -6.17
N ILE A 318 7.01 -27.81 -5.20
CA ILE A 318 7.21 -28.20 -3.80
C ILE A 318 5.93 -28.82 -3.24
N SER A 319 4.78 -28.19 -3.48
CA SER A 319 3.47 -28.72 -3.07
C SER A 319 3.17 -30.09 -3.68
N TYR A 320 3.50 -30.30 -4.96
CA TYR A 320 3.34 -31.59 -5.64
C TYR A 320 4.24 -32.67 -5.06
N LEU A 321 5.51 -32.35 -4.77
CA LEU A 321 6.46 -33.27 -4.14
C LEU A 321 5.95 -33.74 -2.77
N VAL A 322 5.35 -32.84 -2.01
CA VAL A 322 4.83 -33.14 -0.67
C VAL A 322 3.48 -33.87 -0.73
N MET A 323 2.48 -33.35 -1.45
CA MET A 323 1.13 -33.92 -1.46
C MET A 323 0.99 -35.17 -2.33
N VAL A 324 1.67 -35.23 -3.48
CA VAL A 324 1.48 -36.32 -4.45
C VAL A 324 2.59 -37.36 -4.37
N ARG A 325 3.86 -36.94 -4.31
CA ARG A 325 5.00 -37.87 -4.17
C ARG A 325 5.30 -38.27 -2.73
N GLY A 326 4.67 -37.64 -1.73
CA GLY A 326 4.82 -38.00 -0.32
C GLY A 326 6.19 -37.69 0.28
N VAL A 327 6.95 -36.75 -0.30
CA VAL A 327 8.25 -36.33 0.24
C VAL A 327 8.04 -35.69 1.62
N ARG A 328 8.62 -36.29 2.67
CA ARG A 328 8.47 -35.82 4.05
C ARG A 328 9.59 -34.84 4.42
N PHE A 329 9.24 -33.59 4.66
CA PHE A 329 10.14 -32.61 5.28
C PHE A 329 10.10 -32.74 6.82
N GLN A 330 11.27 -32.87 7.45
CA GLN A 330 11.40 -32.83 8.91
C GLN A 330 11.28 -31.39 9.42
N PHE A 331 10.05 -30.90 9.49
CA PHE A 331 9.72 -29.63 10.14
C PHE A 331 8.82 -29.93 11.34
N PRO A 332 9.14 -29.42 12.55
CA PRO A 332 8.28 -29.57 13.71
C PRO A 332 6.87 -29.05 13.41
N ILE A 333 5.83 -29.75 13.88
CA ILE A 333 4.42 -29.40 13.63
C ILE A 333 4.13 -27.98 14.14
N ARG A 334 4.77 -27.56 15.24
CA ARG A 334 4.71 -26.20 15.80
C ARG A 334 5.03 -25.12 14.78
N TRP A 335 6.14 -25.27 14.05
CA TRP A 335 6.57 -24.30 13.03
C TRP A 335 5.68 -24.33 11.79
N ARG A 336 5.12 -25.49 11.42
CA ARG A 336 4.14 -25.57 10.32
C ARG A 336 2.89 -24.74 10.62
N LEU A 337 2.40 -24.80 11.86
CA LEU A 337 1.25 -24.00 12.31
C LEU A 337 1.57 -22.49 12.35
N VAL A 338 2.74 -22.10 12.88
CA VAL A 338 3.18 -20.70 12.88
C VAL A 338 3.29 -20.16 11.45
N VAL A 339 3.87 -20.92 10.53
CA VAL A 339 3.95 -20.53 9.11
C VAL A 339 2.57 -20.43 8.47
N LEU A 340 1.64 -21.34 8.78
CA LEU A 340 0.26 -21.30 8.29
C LEU A 340 -0.48 -20.04 8.77
N PHE A 341 -0.36 -19.68 10.05
CA PHE A 341 -0.94 -18.46 10.60
C PHE A 341 -0.29 -17.20 10.03
N GLY A 342 1.03 -17.21 9.86
CA GLY A 342 1.78 -16.16 9.20
C GLY A 342 1.33 -15.96 7.76
N PHE A 343 1.08 -17.05 7.02
CA PHE A 343 0.54 -17.02 5.67
C PHE A 343 -0.89 -16.46 5.63
N ALA A 344 -1.78 -16.97 6.48
CA ALA A 344 -3.18 -16.53 6.57
C ALA A 344 -3.30 -15.03 6.88
N SER A 345 -2.38 -14.51 7.70
CA SER A 345 -2.33 -13.10 8.09
C SER A 345 -1.54 -12.23 7.11
N GLY A 346 -0.58 -12.82 6.40
CA GLY A 346 0.32 -12.13 5.49
C GLY A 346 -0.38 -11.57 4.25
N ILE A 347 -1.40 -12.25 3.72
CA ILE A 347 -2.14 -11.77 2.55
C ILE A 347 -2.94 -10.50 2.89
N PRO A 348 -3.80 -10.46 3.93
CA PRO A 348 -4.46 -9.22 4.35
C PRO A 348 -3.46 -8.11 4.66
N LEU A 349 -2.34 -8.43 5.33
CA LEU A 349 -1.30 -7.47 5.65
C LEU A 349 -0.67 -6.85 4.39
N ALA A 350 -0.34 -7.67 3.39
CA ALA A 350 0.18 -7.20 2.11
C ALA A 350 -0.82 -6.26 1.44
N VAL A 351 -2.11 -6.62 1.42
CA VAL A 351 -3.18 -5.77 0.87
C VAL A 351 -3.25 -4.43 1.60
N VAL A 352 -3.21 -4.42 2.93
CA VAL A 352 -3.23 -3.18 3.73
C VAL A 352 -2.01 -2.30 3.45
N ILE A 353 -0.82 -2.89 3.30
CA ILE A 353 0.40 -2.14 2.97
C ILE A 353 0.29 -1.55 1.55
N PHE A 354 -0.06 -2.35 0.54
CA PHE A 354 -0.17 -1.87 -0.83
C PHE A 354 -1.25 -0.80 -0.99
N ALA A 355 -2.45 -1.05 -0.46
CA ALA A 355 -3.55 -0.09 -0.49
C ALA A 355 -3.23 1.15 0.35
N GLY A 356 -2.55 0.99 1.49
CA GLY A 356 -2.11 2.10 2.34
C GLY A 356 -1.09 3.00 1.65
N MET A 357 -0.10 2.43 0.97
CA MET A 357 0.87 3.21 0.18
C MET A 357 0.21 3.93 -0.99
N ASP A 358 -0.69 3.28 -1.72
CA ASP A 358 -1.43 3.90 -2.82
C ASP A 358 -2.31 5.05 -2.31
N TYR A 359 -3.00 4.83 -1.18
CA TYR A 359 -3.79 5.86 -0.51
C TYR A 359 -2.94 7.08 -0.10
N LEU A 360 -1.73 6.85 0.44
CA LEU A 360 -0.81 7.94 0.81
C LEU A 360 -0.43 8.79 -0.42
N ASP A 361 -0.10 8.14 -1.53
CA ASP A 361 0.29 8.83 -2.76
C ASP A 361 -0.87 9.64 -3.36
N GLN A 362 -2.05 9.02 -3.46
CA GLN A 362 -3.26 9.71 -3.92
C GLN A 362 -3.62 10.89 -3.02
N LYS A 363 -3.56 10.69 -1.69
CA LYS A 363 -3.85 11.74 -0.72
C LYS A 363 -2.85 12.89 -0.79
N TYR A 364 -1.55 12.60 -0.95
CA TYR A 364 -0.52 13.60 -1.10
C TYR A 364 -0.75 14.47 -2.34
N LYS A 365 -1.02 13.86 -3.51
CA LYS A 365 -1.33 14.57 -4.75
C LYS A 365 -2.60 15.41 -4.63
N ALA A 366 -3.68 14.82 -4.09
CA ALA A 366 -4.93 15.51 -3.84
C ALA A 366 -4.73 16.72 -2.92
N ARG A 367 -3.91 16.59 -1.87
CA ARG A 367 -3.62 17.67 -0.92
C ARG A 367 -2.83 18.81 -1.56
N ILE A 368 -1.85 18.50 -2.41
CA ILE A 368 -1.13 19.53 -3.20
C ILE A 368 -2.09 20.28 -4.11
N ARG A 369 -2.94 19.55 -4.86
CA ARG A 369 -3.92 20.16 -5.78
C ARG A 369 -4.92 21.05 -5.05
N GLN A 370 -5.49 20.55 -3.95
CA GLN A 370 -6.37 21.32 -3.08
C GLN A 370 -5.69 22.61 -2.58
N THR A 371 -4.41 22.54 -2.21
CA THR A 371 -3.65 23.72 -1.77
C THR A 371 -3.49 24.76 -2.88
N HIS A 372 -3.26 24.32 -4.13
CA HIS A 372 -3.24 25.21 -5.28
C HIS A 372 -4.62 25.85 -5.54
N ASP A 373 -5.71 25.08 -5.45
CA ASP A 373 -7.08 25.58 -5.64
C ASP A 373 -7.51 26.58 -4.55
N GLU A 374 -7.13 26.31 -3.29
CA GLU A 374 -7.32 27.23 -2.16
C GLU A 374 -6.52 28.52 -2.36
N CYS A 375 -5.27 28.40 -2.80
CA CYS A 375 -4.41 29.54 -3.11
C CYS A 375 -4.97 30.38 -4.26
N GLU A 376 -5.40 29.76 -5.36
CA GLU A 376 -6.05 30.44 -6.48
C GLU A 376 -7.30 31.21 -6.02
N ARG A 377 -8.18 30.57 -5.23
CA ARG A 377 -9.38 31.22 -4.68
C ARG A 377 -9.02 32.43 -3.84
N ALA A 378 -7.98 32.33 -3.00
CA ALA A 378 -7.51 33.46 -2.20
C ALA A 378 -6.97 34.62 -3.08
N LEU A 379 -6.22 34.31 -4.13
CA LEU A 379 -5.72 35.31 -5.08
C LEU A 379 -6.86 35.99 -5.86
N ARG A 380 -7.85 35.24 -6.33
CA ARG A 380 -9.04 35.80 -7.02
C ARG A 380 -9.91 36.63 -6.08
N ALA A 381 -10.08 36.20 -4.83
CA ALA A 381 -10.78 36.98 -3.81
C ALA A 381 -10.04 38.29 -3.49
N PHE A 382 -8.70 38.26 -3.50
CA PHE A 382 -7.88 39.45 -3.35
C PHE A 382 -8.05 40.41 -4.54
N ASP A 383 -8.05 39.92 -5.77
CA ASP A 383 -8.30 40.73 -6.97
C ASP A 383 -9.70 41.39 -6.94
N ALA A 384 -10.74 40.63 -6.60
CA ALA A 384 -12.12 41.09 -6.55
C ALA A 384 -12.41 42.20 -5.50
N ARG A 385 -11.48 42.43 -4.56
CA ARG A 385 -11.58 43.50 -3.56
C ARG A 385 -11.12 44.87 -4.10
N PHE A 386 -10.45 44.92 -5.26
CA PHE A 386 -9.98 46.20 -5.83
C PHE A 386 -11.16 47.15 -6.18
N PRO A 387 -12.24 46.70 -6.84
CA PRO A 387 -13.44 47.53 -7.03
C PRO A 387 -14.08 48.00 -5.71
N GLN A 388 -14.04 47.19 -4.65
CA GLN A 388 -14.59 47.56 -3.34
C GLN A 388 -13.79 48.71 -2.71
N MET A 389 -12.47 48.71 -2.87
CA MET A 389 -11.61 49.80 -2.43
C MET A 389 -11.93 51.11 -3.17
N ARG A 390 -12.21 51.02 -4.47
CA ARG A 390 -12.64 52.16 -5.30
C ARG A 390 -14.01 52.70 -4.85
N GLY A 391 -14.99 51.83 -4.56
CA GLY A 391 -16.27 52.27 -3.99
C GLY A 391 -16.11 52.94 -2.61
N MET A 392 -15.21 52.42 -1.76
CA MET A 392 -14.91 53.06 -0.47
C MET A 392 -14.26 54.43 -0.65
N MET A 393 -13.41 54.60 -1.66
CA MET A 393 -12.84 55.88 -2.05
C MET A 393 -13.94 56.88 -2.45
N GLU A 394 -14.84 56.50 -3.36
CA GLU A 394 -15.99 57.32 -3.79
C GLU A 394 -16.79 57.85 -2.59
N ILE A 395 -17.14 56.96 -1.65
CA ILE A 395 -17.89 57.31 -0.43
C ILE A 395 -17.07 58.24 0.49
N THR A 396 -15.79 57.92 0.70
CA THR A 396 -14.92 58.67 1.62
C THR A 396 -14.68 60.08 1.11
N PHE A 397 -14.41 60.25 -0.18
CA PHE A 397 -14.17 61.57 -0.76
C PHE A 397 -15.45 62.38 -0.92
N GLY A 398 -16.56 61.75 -1.31
CA GLY A 398 -17.86 62.43 -1.31
C GLY A 398 -18.19 63.01 0.07
N LYS A 399 -17.98 62.24 1.14
CA LYS A 399 -18.17 62.72 2.52
C LYS A 399 -17.20 63.86 2.87
N LEU A 400 -15.90 63.72 2.58
CA LEU A 400 -14.88 64.73 2.90
C LEU A 400 -15.14 66.05 2.16
N VAL A 401 -15.44 66.00 0.86
CA VAL A 401 -15.72 67.19 0.06
C VAL A 401 -17.00 67.88 0.49
N ASN A 402 -18.05 67.13 0.86
CA ASN A 402 -19.28 67.71 1.40
C ASN A 402 -19.08 68.46 2.74
N THR A 403 -18.00 68.18 3.48
CA THR A 403 -17.64 68.97 4.68
C THR A 403 -16.95 70.31 4.36
N CYS A 404 -16.50 70.49 3.11
CA CYS A 404 -15.87 71.71 2.64
C CYS A 404 -16.94 72.68 2.12
N ARG A 405 -17.48 73.52 3.00
CA ARG A 405 -18.31 74.66 2.58
C ARG A 405 -17.44 75.85 2.24
N THR A 406 -17.58 76.41 1.04
CA THR A 406 -16.90 77.65 0.64
C THR A 406 -17.66 78.86 1.21
N ASN A 407 -17.05 79.57 2.16
CA ASN A 407 -17.53 80.88 2.64
C ASN A 407 -16.72 81.97 1.94
N GLY A 408 -17.18 82.44 0.77
CA GLY A 408 -16.43 83.36 -0.09
C GLY A 408 -15.21 82.69 -0.77
N ASN A 409 -14.19 83.49 -1.15
CA ASN A 409 -12.98 83.02 -1.87
C ASN A 409 -11.98 82.22 -1.01
N ASN A 410 -12.32 81.84 0.23
CA ASN A 410 -11.38 81.12 1.10
C ASN A 410 -11.35 79.61 0.78
N LEU A 411 -10.39 79.21 -0.07
CA LEU A 411 -10.19 77.84 -0.54
C LEU A 411 -9.28 76.99 0.37
N GLY A 412 -8.85 77.51 1.53
CA GLY A 412 -7.85 76.85 2.39
C GLY A 412 -8.25 75.46 2.90
N ARG A 413 -9.53 75.25 3.23
CA ARG A 413 -10.05 73.94 3.68
C ARG A 413 -10.13 72.92 2.54
N VAL A 414 -10.56 73.37 1.36
CA VAL A 414 -10.61 72.56 0.13
C VAL A 414 -9.20 72.12 -0.26
N ARG A 415 -8.23 73.04 -0.22
CA ARG A 415 -6.82 72.73 -0.47
C ARG A 415 -6.25 71.68 0.47
N LYS A 416 -6.55 71.75 1.78
CA LYS A 416 -6.10 70.72 2.74
C LYS A 416 -6.71 69.35 2.48
N VAL A 417 -7.99 69.28 2.11
CA VAL A 417 -8.64 68.01 1.73
C VAL A 417 -8.03 67.45 0.44
N MET A 418 -7.76 68.32 -0.53
CA MET A 418 -7.04 67.97 -1.75
C MET A 418 -5.63 67.43 -1.44
N GLU A 419 -4.84 68.09 -0.60
CA GLU A 419 -3.50 67.62 -0.21
C GLU A 419 -3.54 66.27 0.55
N PHE A 420 -4.51 66.09 1.46
CA PHE A 420 -4.73 64.83 2.15
C PHE A 420 -5.06 63.69 1.17
N PHE A 421 -5.94 63.97 0.22
CA PHE A 421 -6.34 62.99 -0.78
C PHE A 421 -5.14 62.58 -1.65
N ASN A 422 -4.39 63.56 -2.15
CA ASN A 422 -3.20 63.30 -2.96
C ASN A 422 -2.14 62.49 -2.20
N ARG A 423 -1.85 62.85 -0.94
CA ARG A 423 -0.88 62.10 -0.11
C ARG A 423 -1.32 60.65 0.15
N ARG A 424 -2.62 60.40 0.31
CA ARG A 424 -3.14 59.10 0.70
C ARG A 424 -3.30 58.12 -0.47
N TYR A 425 -3.60 58.62 -1.68
CA TYR A 425 -3.94 57.81 -2.85
C TYR A 425 -3.19 58.20 -4.13
N LEU A 426 -2.16 59.06 -4.04
CA LEU A 426 -1.24 59.42 -5.14
C LEU A 426 -1.99 59.85 -6.42
N SER A 427 -2.79 60.91 -6.35
CA SER A 427 -3.46 61.47 -7.53
C SER A 427 -2.48 62.31 -8.33
N ASN A 428 -2.00 61.78 -9.45
CA ASN A 428 -0.99 62.42 -10.30
C ASN A 428 -1.40 63.80 -10.86
N ASN A 429 -2.69 64.16 -10.80
CA ASN A 429 -3.21 65.46 -11.20
C ASN A 429 -4.54 65.69 -10.47
N MET A 430 -4.62 66.72 -9.63
CA MET A 430 -5.89 67.12 -9.02
C MET A 430 -6.05 68.63 -9.08
N VAL A 431 -7.17 69.04 -9.66
CA VAL A 431 -7.43 70.42 -10.08
C VAL A 431 -8.82 70.83 -9.63
N LEU A 432 -8.93 72.06 -9.13
CA LEU A 432 -10.19 72.69 -8.77
C LEU A 432 -10.52 73.75 -9.83
N TYR A 433 -11.68 73.64 -10.46
CA TYR A 433 -12.16 74.61 -11.45
C TYR A 433 -13.29 75.46 -10.87
N ASP A 434 -13.34 76.74 -11.25
CA ASP A 434 -14.42 77.65 -10.90
C ASP A 434 -15.61 77.60 -11.88
N THR A 435 -16.59 78.49 -11.70
CA THR A 435 -17.78 78.59 -12.57
C THR A 435 -17.48 79.03 -14.01
N ALA A 436 -16.30 79.62 -14.26
CA ALA A 436 -15.85 80.01 -15.59
C ALA A 436 -15.00 78.91 -16.27
N GLY A 437 -14.66 77.85 -15.54
CA GLY A 437 -13.80 76.77 -16.01
C GLY A 437 -12.32 77.08 -15.91
N GLU A 438 -11.95 78.14 -15.17
CA GLU A 438 -10.57 78.49 -14.89
C GLU A 438 -10.04 77.74 -13.66
N VAL A 439 -8.73 77.52 -13.62
CA VAL A 439 -8.08 76.74 -12.56
C VAL A 439 -7.94 77.58 -11.29
N ALA A 440 -8.73 77.26 -10.26
CA ALA A 440 -8.72 77.94 -8.96
C ALA A 440 -7.64 77.37 -8.00
N VAL A 441 -7.42 76.05 -8.02
CA VAL A 441 -6.35 75.38 -7.25
C VAL A 441 -5.77 74.27 -8.09
N ASP A 442 -4.44 74.21 -8.14
CA ASP A 442 -3.68 73.20 -8.84
C ASP A 442 -2.59 72.64 -7.93
N LEU A 443 -2.63 71.34 -7.65
CA LEU A 443 -1.63 70.69 -6.80
C LEU A 443 -0.38 70.24 -7.56
N ASP A 444 -0.45 70.07 -8.89
CA ASP A 444 0.67 69.66 -9.74
C ASP A 444 0.74 70.60 -10.95
N LYS A 445 1.69 71.54 -10.97
CA LYS A 445 1.81 72.51 -12.06
C LYS A 445 2.19 71.80 -13.36
N GLU A 446 1.26 71.70 -14.30
CA GLU A 446 1.50 71.11 -15.61
C GLU A 446 2.38 72.02 -16.48
N THR A 447 3.56 71.54 -16.84
CA THR A 447 4.55 72.31 -17.63
C THR A 447 4.40 72.06 -19.13
N SER A 448 3.78 70.96 -19.55
CA SER A 448 3.62 70.62 -20.98
C SER A 448 2.56 71.50 -21.65
N GLU A 449 2.76 71.81 -22.94
CA GLU A 449 1.79 72.60 -23.72
C GLU A 449 0.49 71.81 -23.97
N GLU A 450 0.62 70.50 -24.24
CA GLU A 450 -0.51 69.58 -24.43
C GLU A 450 -1.33 69.41 -23.15
N GLY A 451 -0.68 69.23 -22.00
CA GLY A 451 -1.37 69.11 -20.72
C GLY A 451 -2.13 70.38 -20.34
N ARG A 452 -1.59 71.57 -20.64
CA ARG A 452 -2.30 72.85 -20.46
C ARG A 452 -3.55 72.95 -21.34
N LYS A 453 -3.48 72.52 -22.61
CA LYS A 453 -4.65 72.46 -23.51
C LYS A 453 -5.71 71.48 -22.98
N ALA A 454 -5.30 70.31 -22.50
CA ALA A 454 -6.21 69.31 -21.92
C ALA A 454 -6.90 69.80 -20.63
N ARG A 455 -6.18 70.51 -19.75
CA ARG A 455 -6.76 71.11 -18.53
C ARG A 455 -7.77 72.20 -18.85
N LYS A 456 -7.48 73.08 -19.82
CA LYS A 456 -8.43 74.09 -20.27
C LYS A 456 -9.71 73.47 -20.84
N MET A 457 -9.58 72.39 -21.61
CA MET A 457 -10.70 71.62 -22.12
C MET A 457 -11.55 71.01 -20.99
N MET A 458 -10.91 70.39 -20.00
CA MET A 458 -11.60 69.79 -18.84
C MET A 458 -12.23 70.84 -17.91
N GLY A 459 -11.65 72.04 -17.83
CA GLY A 459 -12.23 73.17 -17.11
C GLY A 459 -13.55 73.64 -17.72
N LEU A 460 -13.63 73.72 -19.05
CA LEU A 460 -14.88 74.04 -19.75
C LEU A 460 -15.96 72.97 -19.52
N VAL A 461 -15.59 71.69 -19.51
CA VAL A 461 -16.49 70.58 -19.16
C VAL A 461 -16.96 70.71 -17.70
N GLY A 462 -16.03 70.99 -16.78
CA GLY A 462 -16.35 71.23 -15.37
C GLY A 462 -17.35 72.37 -15.18
N ALA A 463 -17.15 73.49 -15.87
CA ALA A 463 -18.04 74.67 -15.81
C ALA A 463 -19.44 74.37 -16.38
N GLN A 464 -19.53 73.62 -17.49
CA GLN A 464 -20.80 73.15 -18.03
C GLN A 464 -21.54 72.23 -17.04
N VAL A 465 -20.82 71.32 -16.38
CA VAL A 465 -21.41 70.44 -15.35
C VAL A 465 -21.87 71.25 -14.12
N ILE A 466 -21.10 72.26 -13.69
CA ILE A 466 -21.53 73.18 -12.62
C ILE A 466 -22.82 73.91 -13.01
N ALA A 467 -22.90 74.44 -14.23
CA ALA A 467 -24.11 75.10 -14.74
C ALA A 467 -25.31 74.13 -14.76
N ASN A 468 -25.13 72.91 -15.26
CA ASN A 468 -26.16 71.87 -15.26
C ASN A 468 -26.64 71.53 -13.83
N LEU A 469 -25.73 71.39 -12.86
CA LEU A 469 -26.06 71.10 -11.46
C LEU A 469 -26.78 72.24 -10.75
N ASN A 470 -26.50 73.48 -11.15
CA ASN A 470 -27.18 74.67 -10.65
C ASN A 470 -28.46 75.01 -11.46
N GLN A 471 -28.80 74.22 -12.50
CA GLN A 471 -29.91 74.47 -13.43
C GLN A 471 -29.79 75.80 -14.21
N GLU A 472 -28.56 76.18 -14.54
CA GLU A 472 -28.22 77.41 -15.25
C GLU A 472 -27.80 77.12 -16.70
N ARG A 473 -28.00 78.09 -17.62
CA ARG A 473 -27.53 77.96 -19.01
C ARG A 473 -26.09 78.44 -19.10
N TYR A 474 -25.17 77.55 -19.47
CA TYR A 474 -23.78 77.90 -19.66
C TYR A 474 -23.59 78.85 -20.84
N SER A 475 -22.80 79.92 -20.66
CA SER A 475 -22.64 81.02 -21.63
C SER A 475 -21.26 81.07 -22.33
N GLY A 476 -20.44 80.01 -22.21
CA GLY A 476 -19.10 79.98 -22.81
C GLY A 476 -19.08 79.61 -24.31
N LYS A 477 -18.07 80.10 -25.05
CA LYS A 477 -17.85 79.78 -26.48
C LYS A 477 -17.48 78.30 -26.65
N LEU A 478 -18.41 77.48 -27.15
CA LEU A 478 -18.30 76.02 -27.17
C LEU A 478 -17.96 75.40 -28.54
N ASP A 479 -17.96 76.16 -29.64
CA ASP A 479 -17.99 75.60 -31.01
C ASP A 479 -16.85 74.64 -31.39
N THR A 480 -15.66 74.76 -30.81
CA THR A 480 -14.50 73.90 -31.15
C THR A 480 -14.31 72.73 -30.19
N ALA A 481 -14.74 72.88 -28.92
CA ALA A 481 -14.65 71.83 -27.91
C ALA A 481 -15.82 70.85 -28.05
N SER A 482 -17.04 71.32 -28.32
CA SER A 482 -18.21 70.46 -28.54
C SER A 482 -18.03 69.49 -29.73
N LEU A 483 -17.42 69.95 -30.82
CA LEU A 483 -17.22 69.18 -32.06
C LEU A 483 -16.24 68.00 -31.90
N ILE A 484 -15.16 68.19 -31.12
CA ILE A 484 -14.21 67.12 -30.75
C ILE A 484 -14.81 66.19 -29.68
N MET A 485 -15.75 66.70 -28.86
CA MET A 485 -16.39 65.95 -27.78
C MET A 485 -17.53 65.03 -28.28
N GLU A 486 -18.29 65.44 -29.29
CA GLU A 486 -19.33 64.61 -29.93
C GLU A 486 -18.74 63.39 -30.68
N THR A 487 -17.56 63.56 -31.28
CA THR A 487 -16.86 62.50 -32.01
C THR A 487 -16.24 61.43 -31.09
N LEU A 488 -15.95 61.76 -29.83
CA LEU A 488 -15.38 60.81 -28.85
C LEU A 488 -16.44 60.04 -28.04
N ALA A 489 -17.66 60.56 -27.91
CA ALA A 489 -18.69 60.05 -26.99
C ALA A 489 -19.90 59.36 -27.67
N HIS A 490 -19.73 58.81 -28.88
CA HIS A 490 -20.76 58.01 -29.59
C HIS A 490 -22.16 58.67 -29.63
N GLY A 491 -22.23 60.00 -29.76
CA GLY A 491 -23.50 60.72 -29.96
C GLY A 491 -24.29 61.17 -28.72
N GLU A 492 -23.80 60.97 -27.49
CA GLU A 492 -24.34 61.64 -26.29
C GLU A 492 -23.45 62.81 -25.84
N ASN A 493 -24.06 63.90 -25.35
CA ASN A 493 -23.32 65.04 -24.80
C ASN A 493 -22.54 64.60 -23.55
N LEU A 494 -21.20 64.57 -23.64
CA LEU A 494 -20.29 64.11 -22.59
C LEU A 494 -20.55 64.79 -21.24
N ALA A 495 -20.93 66.07 -21.23
CA ALA A 495 -21.27 66.79 -20.00
C ALA A 495 -22.51 66.21 -19.30
N THR A 496 -23.52 65.78 -20.05
CA THR A 496 -24.72 65.13 -19.51
C THR A 496 -24.39 63.76 -18.92
N ASN A 497 -23.54 62.98 -19.59
CA ASN A 497 -23.10 61.68 -19.10
C ASN A 497 -22.23 61.81 -17.85
N LEU A 498 -21.30 62.76 -17.83
CA LEU A 498 -20.50 63.05 -16.65
C LEU A 498 -21.35 63.60 -15.49
N THR A 499 -22.42 64.35 -15.77
CA THR A 499 -23.36 64.83 -14.73
C THR A 499 -24.07 63.65 -14.03
N ARG A 500 -24.44 62.60 -14.76
CA ARG A 500 -25.06 61.39 -14.18
C ARG A 500 -24.11 60.60 -13.27
N GLU A 501 -22.81 60.73 -13.49
CA GLU A 501 -21.78 59.92 -12.84
C GLU A 501 -20.94 60.71 -11.80
N ILE A 502 -21.42 61.87 -11.38
CA ILE A 502 -20.77 62.65 -10.32
C ILE A 502 -20.61 61.82 -9.05
N GLY A 503 -19.42 61.93 -8.43
CA GLY A 503 -19.07 61.20 -7.21
C GLY A 503 -18.65 59.75 -7.44
N ARG A 504 -18.67 59.25 -8.68
CA ARG A 504 -18.13 57.95 -9.07
C ARG A 504 -16.79 58.08 -9.79
N ILE A 505 -15.96 57.05 -9.68
CA ILE A 505 -14.69 56.97 -10.41
C ILE A 505 -14.98 56.32 -11.77
N LEU A 506 -14.88 57.10 -12.84
CA LEU A 506 -15.04 56.64 -14.22
C LEU A 506 -13.74 56.26 -14.87
N ASN A 507 -13.81 55.29 -15.79
CA ASN A 507 -12.73 55.00 -16.72
C ASN A 507 -12.95 55.78 -18.03
N LEU A 508 -12.02 56.66 -18.37
CA LEU A 508 -11.99 57.38 -19.64
C LEU A 508 -10.80 56.86 -20.45
N SER A 509 -11.08 56.33 -21.65
CA SER A 509 -10.04 55.98 -22.61
C SER A 509 -9.82 57.16 -23.56
N LEU A 510 -8.73 57.89 -23.36
CA LEU A 510 -8.33 59.01 -24.21
C LEU A 510 -7.03 58.64 -24.91
N ALA A 511 -7.04 58.64 -26.25
CA ALA A 511 -5.86 58.34 -27.09
C ALA A 511 -5.10 57.04 -26.70
N GLY A 512 -5.83 56.00 -26.29
CA GLY A 512 -5.25 54.69 -25.96
C GLY A 512 -4.74 54.52 -24.52
N ASN A 513 -4.82 55.54 -23.66
CA ASN A 513 -4.48 55.44 -22.25
C ASN A 513 -5.73 55.46 -21.36
N GLU A 514 -5.94 54.39 -20.58
CA GLU A 514 -6.99 54.32 -19.55
C GLU A 514 -6.68 55.27 -18.39
N THR A 515 -7.49 56.31 -18.24
CA THR A 515 -7.37 57.28 -17.15
C THR A 515 -8.63 57.24 -16.30
N TRP A 516 -8.44 57.12 -14.99
CA TRP A 516 -9.55 57.11 -14.04
C TRP A 516 -9.80 58.52 -13.52
N MET A 517 -11.04 58.98 -13.58
CA MET A 517 -11.43 60.34 -13.21
C MET A 517 -12.51 60.31 -12.12
N LEU A 518 -12.39 61.17 -11.13
CA LEU A 518 -13.42 61.46 -10.14
C LEU A 518 -13.78 62.94 -10.19
N MET A 519 -15.07 63.24 -10.27
CA MET A 519 -15.60 64.59 -10.26
C MET A 519 -16.47 64.81 -9.02
N LEU A 520 -16.14 65.83 -8.23
CA LEU A 520 -16.83 66.14 -6.97
C LEU A 520 -17.18 67.63 -6.88
N PRO A 521 -18.47 67.99 -6.74
CA PRO A 521 -18.89 69.38 -6.65
C PRO A 521 -18.61 69.95 -5.26
N VAL A 522 -18.08 71.16 -5.21
CA VAL A 522 -17.86 71.92 -3.97
C VAL A 522 -18.95 72.99 -3.83
N ARG A 523 -19.66 72.96 -2.71
CA ARG A 523 -20.81 73.83 -2.47
C ARG A 523 -20.47 74.96 -1.51
N ASN A 524 -21.11 76.11 -1.71
CA ASN A 524 -21.07 77.21 -0.75
C ASN A 524 -22.05 76.98 0.41
N SER A 525 -22.08 77.91 1.37
CA SER A 525 -23.02 77.88 2.50
C SER A 525 -24.50 77.87 2.11
N SER A 526 -24.86 78.37 0.93
CA SER A 526 -26.23 78.36 0.39
C SER A 526 -26.58 77.11 -0.43
N GLY A 527 -25.68 76.13 -0.52
CA GLY A 527 -25.88 74.87 -1.24
C GLY A 527 -25.62 74.92 -2.75
N ARG A 528 -25.28 76.10 -3.31
CA ARG A 528 -24.95 76.29 -4.73
C ARG A 528 -23.56 75.72 -5.02
N VAL A 529 -23.41 75.03 -6.15
CA VAL A 529 -22.10 74.52 -6.58
C VAL A 529 -21.27 75.69 -7.11
N THR A 530 -20.13 75.94 -6.49
CA THR A 530 -19.24 77.07 -6.85
C THR A 530 -17.98 76.62 -7.56
N HIS A 531 -17.51 75.40 -7.27
CA HIS A 531 -16.31 74.84 -7.86
C HIS A 531 -16.51 73.36 -8.15
N MET A 532 -15.76 72.84 -9.10
CA MET A 532 -15.70 71.42 -9.42
C MET A 532 -14.29 70.89 -9.17
N MET A 533 -14.18 69.88 -8.31
CA MET A 533 -12.92 69.19 -8.07
C MET A 533 -12.81 68.00 -9.02
N LEU A 534 -11.74 67.96 -9.81
CA LEU A 534 -11.42 66.85 -10.69
C LEU A 534 -10.11 66.21 -10.24
N ALA A 535 -10.15 64.90 -10.02
CA ALA A 535 -9.00 64.11 -9.66
C ALA A 535 -8.77 63.00 -10.70
N TYR A 536 -7.52 62.81 -11.09
CA TYR A 536 -7.12 61.86 -12.12
C TYR A 536 -6.11 60.85 -11.57
N TRP A 537 -6.29 59.59 -11.96
CA TRP A 537 -5.32 58.52 -11.71
C TRP A 537 -4.99 57.78 -13.00
N ARG A 538 -3.73 57.41 -13.12
CA ARG A 538 -3.36 56.28 -13.96
C ARG A 538 -3.79 55.01 -13.22
N LYS A 539 -4.47 54.10 -13.89
CA LYS A 539 -4.91 52.83 -13.31
C LYS A 539 -3.78 52.10 -12.58
N PHE A 540 -2.60 52.03 -13.19
CA PHE A 540 -1.39 51.45 -12.61
C PHE A 540 -1.02 52.02 -11.23
N ALA A 541 -1.07 53.34 -11.06
CA ALA A 541 -0.70 53.98 -9.79
C ALA A 541 -1.66 53.56 -8.65
N LEU A 542 -2.96 53.47 -8.95
CA LEU A 542 -3.96 53.06 -7.98
C LEU A 542 -3.86 51.55 -7.63
N GLU A 543 -3.50 50.70 -8.60
CA GLU A 543 -3.17 49.30 -8.36
C GLU A 543 -1.97 49.16 -7.40
N CYS A 544 -0.93 49.99 -7.55
CA CYS A 544 0.21 49.99 -6.62
C CYS A 544 -0.19 50.43 -5.19
N VAL A 545 -1.08 51.42 -5.06
CA VAL A 545 -1.64 51.82 -3.75
C VAL A 545 -2.46 50.67 -3.14
N TYR A 546 -3.23 49.94 -3.95
CA TYR A 546 -3.96 48.76 -3.49
C TYR A 546 -3.03 47.68 -2.94
N LEU A 547 -2.01 47.32 -3.72
CA LEU A 547 -1.03 46.30 -3.34
C LEU A 547 -0.31 46.71 -2.06
N SER A 548 0.26 47.91 -1.98
CA SER A 548 0.97 48.36 -0.77
C SER A 548 0.09 48.36 0.48
N LYS A 549 -1.20 48.70 0.37
CA LYS A 549 -2.11 48.81 1.52
C LYS A 549 -2.74 47.48 1.95
N TYR A 550 -3.05 46.57 1.03
CA TYR A 550 -3.86 45.38 1.31
C TYR A 550 -3.11 44.05 1.18
N LEU A 551 -1.87 44.03 0.69
CA LEU A 551 -1.08 42.80 0.55
C LEU A 551 -0.75 42.16 1.90
N VAL A 552 -0.36 42.94 2.92
CA VAL A 552 -0.02 42.43 4.27
C VAL A 552 -1.24 41.82 4.99
N PRO A 553 -2.42 42.46 5.07
CA PRO A 553 -3.61 41.85 5.66
C PRO A 553 -4.06 40.54 4.97
N SER A 554 -3.78 40.39 3.68
CA SER A 554 -4.25 39.27 2.87
C SER A 554 -3.43 37.99 3.03
N GLN A 555 -2.27 38.07 3.71
CA GLN A 555 -1.43 36.92 4.05
C GLN A 555 -2.05 36.00 5.13
N ARG A 556 -3.18 36.39 5.73
CA ARG A 556 -3.87 35.61 6.77
C ARG A 556 -4.94 34.65 6.25
N ALA A 557 -5.23 34.66 4.95
CA ALA A 557 -6.31 33.84 4.37
C ALA A 557 -6.03 32.33 4.42
N LEU A 558 -4.76 31.94 4.38
CA LEU A 558 -4.28 30.56 4.43
C LEU A 558 -3.04 30.49 5.33
N PRO A 559 -2.84 29.43 6.13
CA PRO A 559 -1.67 29.30 6.98
C PRO A 559 -0.37 29.36 6.16
N GLY A 560 0.46 30.38 6.40
CA GLY A 560 1.74 30.55 5.70
C GLY A 560 1.65 31.07 4.26
N LEU A 561 0.47 31.46 3.77
CA LEU A 561 0.32 32.03 2.42
C LEU A 561 0.97 33.41 2.32
N ARG A 562 1.85 33.56 1.32
CA ARG A 562 2.44 34.86 0.97
C ARG A 562 2.01 35.27 -0.43
N ILE A 563 1.27 36.37 -0.53
CA ILE A 563 0.81 36.94 -1.80
C ILE A 563 1.80 38.01 -2.26
N TYR A 564 2.12 38.01 -3.55
CA TYR A 564 2.98 38.99 -4.22
C TYR A 564 2.30 39.50 -5.49
N GLY A 565 2.38 40.82 -5.71
CA GLY A 565 1.99 41.46 -6.96
C GLY A 565 3.22 41.76 -7.82
N TRP A 566 3.14 41.44 -9.11
CA TRP A 566 4.22 41.56 -10.08
C TRP A 566 3.85 42.50 -11.21
N ASN A 567 4.63 43.56 -11.47
CA ASN A 567 4.36 44.46 -12.59
C ASN A 567 4.48 43.74 -13.95
N SER A 568 3.40 43.69 -14.72
CA SER A 568 3.37 43.01 -16.03
C SER A 568 4.25 43.70 -17.08
N SER A 569 4.54 45.01 -16.91
CA SER A 569 5.35 45.81 -17.84
C SER A 569 6.87 45.71 -17.62
N GLU A 570 7.32 45.40 -16.41
CA GLU A 570 8.75 45.28 -16.09
C GLU A 570 9.30 43.91 -16.49
N LYS A 571 10.39 43.87 -17.26
CA LYS A 571 11.00 42.58 -17.67
C LYS A 571 11.81 41.89 -16.57
N ASN A 572 12.23 42.60 -15.51
CA ASN A 572 13.17 42.10 -14.51
C ASN A 572 12.52 41.90 -13.15
N THR A 573 12.90 40.82 -12.46
CA THR A 573 12.54 40.55 -11.06
C THR A 573 13.20 41.58 -10.11
N PRO A 574 12.51 42.11 -9.07
CA PRO A 574 13.04 43.12 -8.17
C PRO A 574 14.21 42.50 -7.43
N VAL A 575 15.19 43.35 -7.19
CA VAL A 575 16.48 42.98 -6.62
C VAL A 575 16.33 42.48 -5.16
N ASP A 576 15.24 42.86 -4.49
CA ASP A 576 15.01 42.61 -3.04
C ASP A 576 14.19 41.35 -2.71
N PHE A 577 13.88 40.49 -3.68
CA PHE A 577 13.14 39.26 -3.41
C PHE A 577 14.09 38.03 -3.29
N PRO A 578 14.12 37.31 -2.15
CA PRO A 578 15.07 36.20 -1.94
C PRO A 578 14.88 35.01 -2.90
N LEU A 579 13.76 34.95 -3.61
CA LEU A 579 13.43 33.92 -4.61
C LEU A 579 13.27 34.50 -6.03
N ALA A 580 13.70 35.74 -6.29
CA ALA A 580 13.51 36.48 -7.55
C ALA A 580 13.95 35.68 -8.79
N LYS A 581 15.16 35.12 -8.75
CA LYS A 581 15.71 34.34 -9.86
C LYS A 581 14.96 33.04 -10.10
N ARG A 582 14.38 32.43 -9.05
CA ARG A 582 13.64 31.16 -9.13
C ARG A 582 12.18 31.33 -9.57
N LEU A 583 11.61 32.52 -9.35
CA LEU A 583 10.26 32.87 -9.84
C LEU A 583 10.24 33.28 -11.33
N ALA A 584 11.37 33.69 -11.89
CA ALA A 584 11.44 34.17 -13.28
C ALA A 584 10.84 33.19 -14.33
N PRO A 585 11.05 31.87 -14.26
CA PRO A 585 10.41 30.91 -15.16
C PRO A 585 8.89 30.92 -15.02
N LEU A 586 8.38 30.80 -13.79
CA LEU A 586 6.95 30.78 -13.49
C LEU A 586 6.25 32.08 -13.90
N LEU A 587 6.90 33.23 -13.66
CA LEU A 587 6.44 34.54 -14.12
C LEU A 587 6.39 34.63 -15.65
N SER A 588 7.41 34.11 -16.33
CA SER A 588 7.44 34.08 -17.79
C SER A 588 6.33 33.21 -18.38
N ASP A 589 6.02 32.09 -17.73
CA ASP A 589 4.98 31.16 -18.17
C ASP A 589 3.59 31.75 -17.90
N LEU A 590 3.39 32.38 -16.74
CA LEU A 590 2.14 33.05 -16.35
C LEU A 590 1.80 34.24 -17.25
N ARG A 591 2.79 34.96 -17.79
CA ARG A 591 2.57 36.03 -18.78
C ARG A 591 1.96 35.51 -20.07
N LEU A 592 2.31 34.28 -20.43
CA LEU A 592 1.92 33.66 -21.68
C LEU A 592 0.60 32.91 -21.49
N LYS A 593 0.48 32.07 -20.46
CA LYS A 593 -0.75 31.33 -20.19
C LYS A 593 -1.91 32.24 -19.80
N GLN A 594 -3.13 31.89 -20.22
CA GLN A 594 -4.36 32.52 -19.70
C GLN A 594 -4.90 31.81 -18.45
N SER A 595 -4.36 30.61 -18.16
CA SER A 595 -4.72 29.75 -17.05
C SER A 595 -3.82 29.96 -15.83
N THR A 596 -4.28 29.48 -14.68
CA THR A 596 -3.48 29.43 -13.45
C THR A 596 -2.21 28.62 -13.68
N THR A 597 -1.07 29.20 -13.33
CA THR A 597 0.23 28.53 -13.43
C THR A 597 0.64 28.05 -12.06
N ILE A 598 0.84 26.75 -11.89
CA ILE A 598 1.31 26.14 -10.66
C ILE A 598 2.77 25.72 -10.79
N GLY A 599 3.51 25.72 -9.69
CA GLY A 599 4.89 25.26 -9.67
C GLY A 599 5.41 25.01 -8.26
N GLN A 600 6.60 24.42 -8.17
CA GLN A 600 7.31 24.24 -6.91
C GLN A 600 8.62 25.04 -6.93
N LEU A 601 8.90 25.74 -5.84
CA LEU A 601 10.10 26.55 -5.67
C LEU A 601 10.86 26.05 -4.47
N THR A 602 12.11 25.67 -4.66
CA THR A 602 13.02 25.37 -3.55
C THR A 602 13.68 26.68 -3.08
N GLY A 603 13.79 26.93 -1.78
CA GLY A 603 14.55 28.05 -1.21
C GLY A 603 14.05 28.52 0.16
N LEU A 604 14.89 29.23 0.92
CA LEU A 604 14.66 29.57 2.34
C LEU A 604 14.41 28.31 3.19
N ASP A 605 15.34 27.34 3.11
CA ASP A 605 15.36 26.05 3.83
C ASP A 605 14.14 25.13 3.66
N GLN A 606 13.24 25.43 2.72
CA GLN A 606 12.05 24.62 2.47
C GLN A 606 11.61 24.66 1.01
N VAL A 607 10.61 23.82 0.69
CA VAL A 607 9.95 23.80 -0.62
C VAL A 607 8.63 24.56 -0.51
N TRP A 608 8.39 25.46 -1.46
CA TRP A 608 7.19 26.28 -1.57
C TRP A 608 6.35 25.83 -2.76
N LEU A 609 5.05 25.75 -2.58
CA LEU A 609 4.07 25.62 -3.64
C LEU A 609 3.70 27.02 -4.13
N ALA A 610 3.96 27.29 -5.41
CA ALA A 610 3.69 28.56 -6.05
C ALA A 610 2.45 28.45 -6.95
N THR A 611 1.52 29.39 -6.79
CA THR A 611 0.32 29.51 -7.62
C THR A 611 0.26 30.92 -8.18
N GLY A 612 0.27 31.04 -9.50
CA GLY A 612 0.21 32.32 -10.21
C GLY A 612 -1.10 32.47 -10.96
N ILE A 613 -1.73 33.64 -10.88
CA ILE A 613 -2.92 33.98 -11.67
C ILE A 613 -2.72 35.30 -12.42
N LYS A 614 -3.40 35.42 -13.56
CA LYS A 614 -3.64 36.70 -14.22
C LYS A 614 -4.92 37.31 -13.62
N PRO A 615 -4.82 38.38 -12.82
CA PRO A 615 -6.00 39.04 -12.25
C PRO A 615 -6.89 39.63 -13.35
N LYS A 616 -8.20 39.73 -13.06
CA LYS A 616 -9.20 40.36 -13.91
C LYS A 616 -9.23 41.87 -13.69
N GLU A 617 -9.12 42.33 -12.46
CA GLU A 617 -9.23 43.75 -12.10
C GLU A 617 -7.87 44.46 -12.10
N LEU A 618 -6.85 43.84 -11.50
CA LEU A 618 -5.48 44.37 -11.44
C LEU A 618 -4.70 44.13 -12.75
N THR A 619 -5.17 44.67 -13.87
CA THR A 619 -4.69 44.32 -15.22
C THR A 619 -3.20 44.58 -15.48
N ASN A 620 -2.57 45.49 -14.71
CA ASN A 620 -1.14 45.78 -14.86
C ASN A 620 -0.24 44.89 -13.98
N HIS A 621 -0.82 44.00 -13.19
CA HIS A 621 -0.08 43.13 -12.28
C HIS A 621 -0.40 41.65 -12.53
N LEU A 622 0.55 40.77 -12.18
CA LEU A 622 0.31 39.34 -12.01
C LEU A 622 0.33 39.04 -10.51
N LEU A 623 -0.49 38.10 -10.06
CA LEU A 623 -0.55 37.74 -8.65
C LEU A 623 0.05 36.36 -8.44
N ILE A 624 0.92 36.22 -7.44
CA ILE A 624 1.55 34.96 -7.05
C ILE A 624 1.32 34.70 -5.58
N GLY A 625 0.81 33.52 -5.24
CA GLY A 625 0.72 33.00 -3.88
C GLY A 625 1.75 31.89 -3.64
N LEU A 626 2.50 32.00 -2.54
CA LEU A 626 3.45 30.98 -2.08
C LEU A 626 2.95 30.35 -0.78
N VAL A 627 2.85 29.02 -0.75
CA VAL A 627 2.45 28.24 0.44
C VAL A 627 3.55 27.24 0.79
N PRO A 628 3.98 27.12 2.05
CA PRO A 628 5.03 26.15 2.43
C PRO A 628 4.52 24.71 2.30
N LYS A 629 5.36 23.82 1.77
CA LYS A 629 5.03 22.39 1.59
C LYS A 629 5.23 21.56 2.87
N ALA A 630 6.00 22.07 3.84
CA ALA A 630 6.37 21.34 5.06
C ALA A 630 5.16 20.76 5.83
N PRO A 631 4.06 21.50 6.06
CA PRO A 631 2.89 20.96 6.77
C PRO A 631 2.26 19.75 6.08
N ILE A 632 2.26 19.73 4.74
CA ILE A 632 1.72 18.61 3.94
C ILE A 632 2.61 17.38 4.14
N ILE A 633 3.93 17.54 4.13
CA ILE A 633 4.88 16.44 4.32
C ILE A 633 4.76 15.86 5.74
N GLU A 634 4.59 16.70 6.76
CA GLU A 634 4.38 16.26 8.15
C GLU A 634 3.08 15.45 8.30
N GLU A 635 1.99 15.91 7.68
CA GLU A 635 0.71 15.17 7.65
C GLU A 635 0.88 13.78 7.01
N MET A 636 1.62 13.70 5.89
CA MET A 636 1.87 12.43 5.21
C MET A 636 2.74 11.48 6.04
N LYS A 637 3.81 11.98 6.67
CA LYS A 637 4.68 11.17 7.56
C LYS A 637 3.90 10.60 8.75
N LEU A 638 2.94 11.36 9.29
CA LEU A 638 2.09 10.88 10.39
C LEU A 638 1.20 9.71 9.94
N LEU A 639 0.59 9.81 8.76
CA LEU A 639 -0.25 8.76 8.18
C LEU A 639 0.57 7.52 7.82
N GLU A 640 1.76 7.70 7.24
CA GLU A 640 2.70 6.62 6.94
C GLU A 640 3.09 5.87 8.22
N ARG A 641 3.44 6.59 9.28
CA ARG A 641 3.75 5.98 10.59
C ARG A 641 2.57 5.17 11.14
N ARG A 642 1.32 5.66 11.00
CA ARG A 642 0.13 4.92 11.44
C ARG A 642 -0.07 3.62 10.67
N ILE A 643 0.15 3.62 9.35
CA ILE A 643 0.07 2.41 8.52
C ILE A 643 1.13 1.38 8.97
N TRP A 644 2.37 1.81 9.20
CA TRP A 644 3.43 0.92 9.68
C TRP A 644 3.19 0.38 11.10
N VAL A 645 2.69 1.20 12.02
CA VAL A 645 2.31 0.75 13.37
C VAL A 645 1.20 -0.30 13.30
N PHE A 646 0.17 -0.06 12.48
CA PHE A 646 -0.93 -1.02 12.30
C PHE A 646 -0.45 -2.34 11.66
N ALA A 647 0.41 -2.26 10.64
CA ALA A 647 1.04 -3.42 10.02
C ALA A 647 1.89 -4.22 11.03
N GLY A 648 2.69 -3.54 11.84
CA GLY A 648 3.47 -4.17 12.91
C GLY A 648 2.60 -4.85 13.96
N MET A 649 1.51 -4.22 14.37
CA MET A 649 0.55 -4.79 15.33
C MET A 649 -0.08 -6.09 14.80
N ILE A 650 -0.44 -6.14 13.51
CA ILE A 650 -0.95 -7.37 12.87
C ILE A 650 0.09 -8.48 12.91
N ILE A 651 1.36 -8.20 12.55
CA ILE A 651 2.44 -9.22 12.58
C ILE A 651 2.61 -9.79 14.00
N VAL A 652 2.70 -8.91 15.00
CA VAL A 652 2.87 -9.32 16.41
C VAL A 652 1.66 -10.14 16.88
N MET A 653 0.45 -9.69 16.58
CA MET A 653 -0.79 -10.42 16.92
C MET A 653 -0.82 -11.81 16.27
N SER A 654 -0.42 -11.92 15.00
CA SER A 654 -0.39 -13.20 14.27
C SER A 654 0.64 -14.17 14.81
N ILE A 655 1.83 -13.69 15.17
CA ILE A 655 2.88 -14.51 15.81
C ILE A 655 2.39 -14.96 17.18
N PHE A 656 1.85 -14.04 17.98
CA PHE A 656 1.30 -14.34 19.30
C PHE A 656 0.19 -15.39 19.23
N LEU A 657 -0.79 -15.20 18.35
CA LEU A 657 -1.90 -16.13 18.16
C LEU A 657 -1.42 -17.49 17.65
N GLY A 658 -0.46 -17.51 16.71
CA GLY A 658 0.14 -18.73 16.18
C GLY A 658 0.87 -19.54 17.27
N ILE A 659 1.65 -18.88 18.12
CA ILE A 659 2.32 -19.51 19.26
C ILE A 659 1.30 -20.00 20.28
N HIS A 660 0.32 -19.17 20.64
CA HIS A 660 -0.67 -19.50 21.66
C HIS A 660 -1.55 -20.69 21.26
N LEU A 661 -2.06 -20.71 20.03
CA LEU A 661 -2.84 -21.84 19.51
C LEU A 661 -1.96 -23.09 19.37
N SER A 662 -0.72 -22.94 18.88
CA SER A 662 0.19 -24.08 18.77
C SER A 662 0.46 -24.73 20.14
N GLN A 663 0.60 -23.93 21.21
CA GLN A 663 0.81 -24.44 22.57
C GLN A 663 -0.44 -25.13 23.12
N ARG A 664 -1.63 -24.54 22.94
CA ARG A 664 -2.89 -25.11 23.44
C ARG A 664 -3.25 -26.44 22.78
N PHE A 665 -2.99 -26.61 21.49
CA PHE A 665 -3.39 -27.84 20.78
C PHE A 665 -2.32 -28.93 20.74
N LEU A 666 -1.05 -28.58 20.50
CA LEU A 666 -0.02 -29.62 20.25
C LEU A 666 0.59 -30.20 21.53
N THR A 667 0.60 -29.44 22.62
CA THR A 667 1.21 -29.91 23.88
C THR A 667 0.41 -31.06 24.49
N PRO A 668 -0.92 -30.94 24.67
CA PRO A 668 -1.72 -32.05 25.21
C PRO A 668 -1.67 -33.31 24.34
N ILE A 669 -1.67 -33.14 23.01
CA ILE A 669 -1.55 -34.26 22.08
C ILE A 669 -0.19 -34.98 22.25
N GLY A 670 0.88 -34.21 22.45
CA GLY A 670 2.20 -34.77 22.72
C GLY A 670 2.24 -35.54 24.04
N GLU A 671 1.61 -35.02 25.09
CA GLU A 671 1.52 -35.67 26.40
C GLU A 671 0.67 -36.95 26.36
N LEU A 672 -0.43 -36.94 25.61
CA LEU A 672 -1.23 -38.15 25.36
C LEU A 672 -0.42 -39.20 24.59
N ALA A 673 0.36 -38.79 23.58
CA ALA A 673 1.24 -39.71 22.85
C ALA A 673 2.26 -40.37 23.78
N THR A 674 2.87 -39.61 24.70
CA THR A 674 3.75 -40.18 25.73
C THR A 674 3.01 -41.09 26.70
N GLY A 675 1.74 -40.80 27.01
CA GLY A 675 0.89 -41.68 27.81
C GLY A 675 0.65 -43.04 27.13
N VAL A 676 0.38 -43.04 25.83
CA VAL A 676 0.21 -44.28 25.05
C VAL A 676 1.49 -45.11 25.05
N ASP A 677 2.65 -44.47 24.88
CA ASP A 677 3.95 -45.16 24.99
C ASP A 677 4.16 -45.79 26.38
N ALA A 678 3.67 -45.15 27.45
CA ALA A 678 3.75 -45.69 28.81
C ALA A 678 2.92 -46.97 28.98
N ILE A 679 1.76 -47.09 28.33
CA ILE A 679 0.96 -48.33 28.29
C ILE A 679 1.75 -49.45 27.63
N SER A 680 2.38 -49.19 26.48
CA SER A 680 3.18 -50.20 25.78
C SER A 680 4.36 -50.70 26.62
N GLN A 681 4.88 -49.88 27.53
CA GLN A 681 5.97 -50.24 28.45
C GLN A 681 5.48 -50.80 29.80
N ARG A 682 4.17 -51.07 29.97
CA ARG A 682 3.53 -51.50 31.24
C ARG A 682 3.81 -50.58 32.43
N LYS A 683 4.02 -49.28 32.19
CA LYS A 683 4.24 -48.27 33.24
C LYS A 683 2.91 -47.64 33.66
N PHE A 684 2.03 -48.45 34.26
CA PHE A 684 0.66 -48.04 34.62
C PHE A 684 0.57 -46.95 35.69
N SER A 685 1.69 -46.59 36.35
CA SER A 685 1.78 -45.44 37.27
C SER A 685 1.93 -44.09 36.58
N HIS A 686 2.22 -44.05 35.27
CA HIS A 686 2.31 -42.80 34.53
C HIS A 686 0.92 -42.12 34.46
N ARG A 687 0.89 -40.80 34.64
CA ARG A 687 -0.33 -39.98 34.55
C ARG A 687 -0.08 -38.85 33.56
N VAL A 688 -1.02 -38.66 32.65
CA VAL A 688 -1.02 -37.53 31.73
C VAL A 688 -1.47 -36.28 32.49
N PRO A 689 -0.81 -35.13 32.35
CA PRO A 689 -1.23 -33.88 32.98
C PRO A 689 -2.66 -33.49 32.59
N ASP A 690 -3.36 -32.78 33.47
CA ASP A 690 -4.69 -32.27 33.15
C ASP A 690 -4.59 -31.20 32.05
N ALA A 691 -5.15 -31.51 30.88
CA ALA A 691 -5.13 -30.65 29.70
C ALA A 691 -6.23 -29.56 29.72
N GLY A 692 -7.03 -29.47 30.79
CA GLY A 692 -8.02 -28.42 30.99
C GLY A 692 -9.46 -28.92 31.14
N GLN A 693 -10.44 -28.04 30.88
CA GLN A 693 -11.88 -28.35 30.98
C GLN A 693 -12.52 -28.61 29.61
N ASP A 694 -11.72 -28.77 28.57
CA ASP A 694 -12.19 -29.06 27.22
C ASP A 694 -12.14 -30.58 26.92
N GLU A 695 -12.44 -30.96 25.69
CA GLU A 695 -12.47 -32.35 25.24
C GLU A 695 -11.10 -33.05 25.38
N LEU A 696 -9.99 -32.30 25.32
CA LEU A 696 -8.65 -32.85 25.52
C LEU A 696 -8.41 -33.14 27.01
N GLY A 697 -8.88 -32.26 27.89
CA GLY A 697 -8.89 -32.51 29.34
C GLY A 697 -9.74 -33.71 29.73
N ASP A 698 -10.93 -33.85 29.15
CA ASP A 698 -11.80 -35.01 29.36
C ASP A 698 -11.14 -36.31 28.87
N LEU A 699 -10.45 -36.26 27.73
CA LEU A 699 -9.70 -37.40 27.22
C LEU A 699 -8.54 -37.77 28.14
N ALA A 700 -7.78 -36.79 28.66
CA ALA A 700 -6.70 -37.03 29.62
C ALA A 700 -7.22 -37.64 30.93
N ARG A 701 -8.36 -37.16 31.46
CA ARG A 701 -9.02 -37.73 32.64
C ARG A 701 -9.49 -39.17 32.40
N THR A 702 -10.14 -39.41 31.26
CA THR A 702 -10.59 -40.76 30.87
C THR A 702 -9.41 -41.71 30.72
N PHE A 703 -8.34 -41.25 30.08
CA PHE A 703 -7.10 -42.01 29.93
C PHE A 703 -6.47 -42.36 31.29
N ASN A 704 -6.38 -41.38 32.20
CA ASN A 704 -5.86 -41.61 33.54
C ASN A 704 -6.73 -42.61 34.34
N GLY A 705 -8.06 -42.58 34.18
CA GLY A 705 -8.95 -43.57 34.79
C GLY A 705 -8.72 -45.00 34.26
N VAL A 706 -8.47 -45.15 32.95
CA VAL A 706 -8.08 -46.45 32.38
C VAL A 706 -6.72 -46.91 32.93
N MET A 707 -5.74 -46.01 33.05
CA MET A 707 -4.43 -46.32 33.63
C MET A 707 -4.51 -46.74 35.09
N GLU A 708 -5.39 -46.13 35.87
CA GLU A 708 -5.67 -46.54 37.27
C GLU A 708 -6.27 -47.94 37.34
N GLY A 709 -7.30 -48.23 36.53
CA GLY A 709 -7.88 -49.58 36.46
C GLY A 709 -6.89 -50.66 36.05
N LEU A 710 -5.96 -50.36 35.12
CA LEU A 710 -4.90 -51.30 34.73
C LEU A 710 -3.87 -51.52 35.85
N ALA A 711 -3.54 -50.48 36.61
CA ALA A 711 -2.65 -50.59 37.77
C ALA A 711 -3.28 -51.46 38.88
N ASP A 712 -4.58 -51.28 39.16
CA ASP A 712 -5.30 -52.06 40.16
C ASP A 712 -5.37 -53.55 39.80
N LEU A 713 -5.55 -53.89 38.51
CA LEU A 713 -5.53 -55.27 38.03
C LEU A 713 -4.15 -55.94 38.22
N GLU A 714 -3.06 -55.21 37.99
CA GLU A 714 -1.71 -55.71 38.23
C GLU A 714 -1.48 -56.01 39.72
N VAL A 715 -1.96 -55.14 40.60
CA VAL A 715 -1.89 -55.37 42.06
C VAL A 715 -2.73 -56.58 42.45
N ALA A 716 -3.96 -56.70 41.93
CA ALA A 716 -4.83 -57.83 42.21
C ALA A 716 -4.20 -59.16 41.78
N LYS A 717 -3.48 -59.18 40.64
CA LYS A 717 -2.74 -60.35 40.16
C LYS A 717 -1.69 -60.82 41.16
N ILE A 718 -0.87 -59.90 41.65
CA ILE A 718 0.15 -60.20 42.67
C ILE A 718 -0.49 -60.80 43.93
N VAL A 719 -1.63 -60.26 44.36
CA VAL A 719 -2.37 -60.80 45.52
C VAL A 719 -2.90 -62.21 45.23
N GLN A 720 -3.49 -62.47 44.07
CA GLN A 720 -3.98 -63.81 43.73
C GLN A 720 -2.85 -64.84 43.69
N GLU A 721 -1.71 -64.51 43.08
CA GLU A 721 -0.55 -65.40 43.03
C GLU A 721 -0.03 -65.76 44.43
N SER A 722 -0.15 -64.84 45.41
CA SER A 722 0.23 -65.09 46.80
C SER A 722 -0.72 -66.02 47.59
N LEU A 723 -1.91 -66.29 47.06
CA LEU A 723 -2.90 -67.18 47.70
C LEU A 723 -2.68 -68.67 47.35
N PHE A 724 -1.93 -68.98 46.31
CA PHE A 724 -1.59 -70.37 45.98
C PHE A 724 -0.59 -70.93 47.01
N PRO A 725 -0.75 -72.20 47.44
CA PRO A 725 0.14 -72.83 48.43
C PRO A 725 1.50 -73.19 47.82
N SER A 726 2.35 -73.86 48.61
CA SER A 726 3.54 -74.54 48.09
C SER A 726 3.18 -75.49 46.94
N ASN A 727 3.90 -75.37 45.83
CA ASN A 727 3.72 -76.23 44.64
C ASN A 727 4.16 -77.69 44.86
N GLU A 728 4.81 -78.04 45.98
CA GLU A 728 5.36 -79.37 46.20
C GLU A 728 5.15 -79.85 47.65
N VAL A 729 4.67 -81.08 47.82
CA VAL A 729 4.55 -81.77 49.11
C VAL A 729 5.16 -83.17 48.97
N LYS A 730 6.00 -83.57 49.93
CA LYS A 730 6.55 -84.93 50.04
C LYS A 730 6.05 -85.57 51.33
N ALA A 731 5.44 -86.74 51.23
CA ALA A 731 4.91 -87.47 52.38
C ALA A 731 5.26 -88.95 52.27
N GLY A 732 6.31 -89.39 52.98
CA GLY A 732 6.81 -90.77 52.90
C GLY A 732 7.26 -91.14 51.48
N GLU A 733 6.64 -92.18 50.91
CA GLU A 733 6.89 -92.65 49.54
C GLU A 733 6.17 -91.81 48.46
N TYR A 734 5.41 -90.79 48.85
CA TYR A 734 4.60 -89.98 47.94
C TYR A 734 5.28 -88.65 47.59
N GLY A 735 5.39 -88.35 46.30
CA GLY A 735 5.74 -87.04 45.76
C GLY A 735 4.51 -86.40 45.13
N ILE A 736 4.21 -85.16 45.50
CA ILE A 736 3.06 -84.43 44.97
C ILE A 736 3.54 -83.07 44.48
N TYR A 737 3.18 -82.70 43.26
CA TYR A 737 3.50 -81.39 42.68
C TYR A 737 2.29 -80.80 41.96
N GLY A 738 2.10 -79.49 42.08
CA GLY A 738 0.97 -78.74 41.53
C GLY A 738 1.39 -77.42 40.92
N GLU A 739 0.76 -77.05 39.81
CA GLU A 739 1.02 -75.78 39.12
C GLU A 739 -0.21 -75.34 38.30
N SER A 740 -0.43 -74.02 38.21
CA SER A 740 -1.56 -73.39 37.51
C SER A 740 -1.11 -72.21 36.66
N HIS A 741 -1.58 -72.14 35.41
CA HIS A 741 -1.30 -71.08 34.44
C HIS A 741 -2.61 -70.40 34.03
N THR A 742 -2.76 -69.10 34.32
CA THR A 742 -4.00 -68.35 34.07
C THR A 742 -4.07 -67.78 32.64
N MET A 743 -5.26 -67.77 32.03
CA MET A 743 -5.52 -67.18 30.71
C MET A 743 -5.41 -65.65 30.70
N THR A 744 -5.96 -64.98 31.72
CA THR A 744 -6.01 -63.51 31.81
C THR A 744 -5.08 -62.97 32.90
N ALA A 745 -5.24 -61.70 33.30
CA ALA A 745 -4.50 -61.15 34.44
C ALA A 745 -4.83 -61.88 35.76
N LEU A 746 -6.01 -62.50 35.86
CA LEU A 746 -6.49 -63.25 37.02
C LEU A 746 -7.25 -64.51 36.57
N GLY A 747 -7.08 -65.63 37.30
CA GLY A 747 -7.73 -66.91 36.99
C GLY A 747 -8.88 -67.31 37.91
N GLY A 748 -9.74 -68.22 37.48
CA GLY A 748 -10.75 -68.92 38.29
C GLY A 748 -10.28 -70.26 38.87
N ASP A 749 -9.25 -70.85 38.26
CA ASP A 749 -8.67 -72.13 38.70
C ASP A 749 -8.11 -72.06 40.14
N TYR A 750 -8.36 -73.12 40.89
CA TYR A 750 -7.87 -73.31 42.26
C TYR A 750 -7.21 -74.68 42.38
N PHE A 751 -5.97 -74.70 42.84
CA PHE A 751 -5.42 -75.91 43.44
C PHE A 751 -4.92 -75.66 44.85
N ASP A 752 -4.95 -76.72 45.65
CA ASP A 752 -4.35 -76.71 46.98
C ASP A 752 -3.61 -78.02 47.29
N LEU A 753 -2.46 -77.88 47.95
CA LEU A 753 -1.60 -78.98 48.39
C LEU A 753 -1.16 -78.70 49.82
N GLN A 754 -1.76 -79.40 50.78
CA GLN A 754 -1.51 -79.12 52.20
C GLN A 754 -1.25 -80.38 53.01
N GLN A 755 -0.21 -80.34 53.84
CA GLN A 755 0.02 -81.37 54.84
C GLN A 755 -0.83 -81.09 56.08
N LEU A 756 -1.69 -82.04 56.44
CA LEU A 756 -2.58 -81.94 57.60
C LEU A 756 -1.82 -82.26 58.90
N PRO A 757 -2.29 -81.76 60.07
CA PRO A 757 -1.61 -81.95 61.36
C PRO A 757 -1.41 -83.42 61.77
N ASP A 758 -2.22 -84.33 61.24
CA ASP A 758 -2.17 -85.77 61.51
C ASP A 758 -1.29 -86.55 60.50
N GLY A 759 -0.59 -85.86 59.61
CA GLY A 759 0.31 -86.44 58.61
C GLY A 759 -0.36 -86.86 57.31
N ARG A 760 -1.69 -86.72 57.17
CA ARG A 760 -2.39 -86.87 55.89
C ARG A 760 -2.09 -85.68 54.96
N VAL A 761 -2.34 -85.84 53.67
CA VAL A 761 -2.14 -84.76 52.67
C VAL A 761 -3.44 -84.47 51.94
N LEU A 762 -3.87 -83.20 51.95
CA LEU A 762 -4.98 -82.71 51.17
C LEU A 762 -4.48 -82.32 49.77
N LEU A 763 -5.20 -82.80 48.75
CA LEU A 763 -5.07 -82.39 47.37
C LEU A 763 -6.43 -81.85 46.91
N LEU A 764 -6.43 -80.67 46.34
CA LEU A 764 -7.64 -80.05 45.81
C LEU A 764 -7.35 -79.48 44.43
N VAL A 765 -8.23 -79.76 43.48
CA VAL A 765 -8.29 -79.03 42.21
C VAL A 765 -9.72 -78.59 41.97
N GLY A 766 -9.91 -77.41 41.41
CA GLY A 766 -11.23 -76.91 41.07
C GLY A 766 -11.16 -75.75 40.11
N ASP A 767 -12.29 -75.50 39.47
CA ASP A 767 -12.45 -74.40 38.52
C ASP A 767 -13.75 -73.64 38.85
N VAL A 768 -13.66 -72.31 38.85
CA VAL A 768 -14.80 -71.41 39.03
C VAL A 768 -15.33 -71.00 37.68
N SER A 769 -16.62 -71.18 37.45
CA SER A 769 -17.27 -70.81 36.19
C SER A 769 -17.00 -69.34 35.78
N GLY A 770 -16.37 -69.15 34.62
CA GLY A 770 -16.00 -67.85 34.05
C GLY A 770 -14.61 -67.37 34.49
N HIS A 771 -14.10 -66.29 33.89
CA HIS A 771 -12.70 -65.86 34.09
C HIS A 771 -12.57 -64.45 34.71
N GLY A 772 -11.34 -64.06 35.06
CA GLY A 772 -10.99 -62.72 35.54
C GLY A 772 -11.32 -62.46 37.02
N VAL A 773 -11.43 -61.18 37.40
CA VAL A 773 -11.58 -60.73 38.80
C VAL A 773 -12.70 -61.46 39.56
N PRO A 774 -13.93 -61.63 39.03
CA PRO A 774 -15.00 -62.28 39.79
C PRO A 774 -14.72 -63.75 40.10
N ALA A 775 -14.02 -64.46 39.23
CA ALA A 775 -13.67 -65.87 39.42
C ALA A 775 -12.55 -66.02 40.46
N ALA A 776 -11.52 -65.19 40.35
CA ALA A 776 -10.42 -65.10 41.33
C ALA A 776 -10.90 -64.84 42.76
N LEU A 777 -11.92 -63.98 42.95
CA LEU A 777 -12.52 -63.72 44.26
C LEU A 777 -13.21 -64.96 44.84
N VAL A 778 -13.88 -65.76 44.01
CA VAL A 778 -14.52 -67.00 44.45
C VAL A 778 -13.46 -68.05 44.80
N MET A 779 -12.37 -68.14 44.02
CA MET A 779 -11.21 -68.97 44.36
C MET A 779 -10.64 -68.58 45.72
N ALA A 780 -10.36 -67.29 45.94
CA ALA A 780 -9.84 -66.80 47.22
C ALA A 780 -10.78 -67.11 48.40
N MET A 781 -12.10 -67.01 48.19
CA MET A 781 -13.10 -67.44 49.18
C MET A 781 -13.03 -68.94 49.46
N ALA A 782 -12.89 -69.77 48.42
CA ALA A 782 -12.75 -71.23 48.59
C ALA A 782 -11.48 -71.58 49.36
N LYS A 783 -10.34 -70.95 49.04
CA LYS A 783 -9.08 -71.10 49.76
C LYS A 783 -9.21 -70.77 51.24
N ALA A 784 -9.79 -69.62 51.58
CA ALA A 784 -10.01 -69.23 52.98
C ALA A 784 -10.89 -70.23 53.75
N LEU A 785 -11.86 -70.87 53.08
CA LEU A 785 -12.69 -71.91 53.69
C LEU A 785 -11.93 -73.22 53.89
N VAL A 786 -11.10 -73.62 52.92
CA VAL A 786 -10.24 -74.81 53.05
C VAL A 786 -9.29 -74.64 54.24
N GLU A 787 -8.57 -73.52 54.32
CA GLU A 787 -7.68 -73.18 55.45
C GLU A 787 -8.38 -73.32 56.82
N ARG A 788 -9.64 -72.87 56.91
CA ARG A 788 -10.40 -72.99 58.16
C ARG A 788 -10.77 -74.43 58.52
N GLU A 789 -11.15 -75.23 57.53
CA GLU A 789 -11.66 -76.58 57.78
C GLU A 789 -10.54 -77.59 58.06
N ILE A 790 -9.34 -77.41 57.51
CA ILE A 790 -8.21 -78.34 57.72
C ILE A 790 -7.66 -78.35 59.16
N GLU A 791 -7.97 -77.34 59.97
CA GLU A 791 -7.63 -77.31 61.41
C GLU A 791 -8.44 -78.32 62.23
N GLN A 792 -9.51 -78.89 61.67
CA GLN A 792 -10.38 -79.86 62.33
C GLN A 792 -10.21 -81.26 61.69
N PRO A 793 -10.51 -82.35 62.43
CA PRO A 793 -10.60 -83.67 61.83
C PRO A 793 -11.68 -83.70 60.74
N THR A 794 -11.24 -83.68 59.48
CA THR A 794 -12.13 -83.53 58.31
C THR A 794 -12.00 -84.69 57.32
N THR A 795 -13.07 -84.82 56.53
CA THR A 795 -13.18 -85.71 55.35
C THR A 795 -13.43 -84.88 54.09
N PRO A 796 -13.11 -85.38 52.87
CA PRO A 796 -13.28 -84.63 51.63
C PRO A 796 -14.67 -84.00 51.46
N GLU A 797 -15.72 -84.76 51.72
CA GLU A 797 -17.11 -84.33 51.60
C GLU A 797 -17.50 -83.29 52.65
N SER A 798 -16.89 -83.31 53.85
CA SER A 798 -17.16 -82.32 54.89
C SER A 798 -16.69 -80.92 54.47
N ILE A 799 -15.46 -80.82 53.94
CA ILE A 799 -14.86 -79.57 53.44
C ILE A 799 -15.67 -79.05 52.25
N LEU A 800 -15.93 -79.90 51.25
CA LEU A 800 -16.70 -79.53 50.08
C LEU A 800 -18.14 -79.09 50.44
N ASN A 801 -18.78 -79.70 51.45
CA ASN A 801 -20.11 -79.27 51.93
C ASN A 801 -20.10 -77.88 52.56
N VAL A 802 -19.03 -77.52 53.28
CA VAL A 802 -18.86 -76.18 53.83
C VAL A 802 -18.71 -75.16 52.70
N ILE A 803 -17.82 -75.43 51.75
CA ILE A 803 -17.62 -74.57 50.58
C ILE A 803 -18.92 -74.43 49.80
N HIS A 804 -19.59 -75.54 49.49
CA HIS A 804 -20.89 -75.56 48.80
C HIS A 804 -21.92 -74.64 49.47
N ARG A 805 -22.07 -74.73 50.80
CA ARG A 805 -23.05 -73.94 51.56
C ARG A 805 -22.74 -72.45 51.51
N VAL A 806 -21.47 -72.07 51.65
CA VAL A 806 -21.05 -70.67 51.62
C VAL A 806 -21.20 -70.09 50.21
N LEU A 807 -20.75 -70.81 49.18
CA LEU A 807 -20.90 -70.40 47.78
C LEU A 807 -22.39 -70.28 47.39
N PHE A 808 -23.24 -71.25 47.77
CA PHE A 808 -24.67 -71.21 47.48
C PHE A 808 -25.36 -69.97 48.09
N ARG A 809 -25.04 -69.64 49.34
CA ARG A 809 -25.63 -68.49 50.06
C ARG A 809 -25.12 -67.16 49.51
N THR A 810 -23.83 -67.07 49.20
CA THR A 810 -23.17 -65.81 48.85
C THR A 810 -23.36 -65.46 47.38
N LEU A 811 -23.18 -66.43 46.47
CA LEU A 811 -23.17 -66.20 45.02
C LEU A 811 -24.56 -66.24 44.37
N LYS A 812 -25.61 -66.63 45.12
CA LYS A 812 -27.01 -66.69 44.64
C LYS A 812 -27.16 -67.39 43.26
N ARG A 813 -26.39 -68.45 43.01
CA ARG A 813 -26.33 -69.22 41.74
C ARG A 813 -25.81 -68.46 40.50
N LYS A 814 -25.21 -67.27 40.65
CA LYS A 814 -24.61 -66.54 39.51
C LYS A 814 -23.27 -67.13 39.04
N ARG A 815 -22.63 -67.91 39.91
CA ARG A 815 -21.33 -68.54 39.73
C ARG A 815 -21.34 -69.87 40.49
N MET A 816 -20.66 -70.86 39.93
CA MET A 816 -20.47 -72.19 40.53
C MET A 816 -19.01 -72.58 40.44
N MET A 817 -18.60 -73.53 41.26
CA MET A 817 -17.23 -74.03 41.26
C MET A 817 -17.26 -75.55 41.16
N THR A 818 -16.63 -76.11 40.14
CA THR A 818 -16.32 -77.53 40.10
C THR A 818 -15.13 -77.78 41.03
N CYS A 819 -15.12 -78.87 41.79
CA CYS A 819 -13.99 -79.16 42.67
C CYS A 819 -13.84 -80.66 42.94
N PHE A 820 -12.63 -81.18 42.81
CA PHE A 820 -12.23 -82.49 43.26
C PHE A 820 -11.32 -82.34 44.48
N LEU A 821 -11.66 -82.99 45.59
CA LEU A 821 -10.87 -82.95 46.82
C LEU A 821 -10.52 -84.39 47.23
N ALA A 822 -9.24 -84.64 47.46
CA ALA A 822 -8.71 -85.88 47.97
C ALA A 822 -7.91 -85.66 49.26
N ILE A 823 -8.00 -86.62 50.18
CA ILE A 823 -7.13 -86.72 51.35
C ILE A 823 -6.38 -88.04 51.26
N LEU A 824 -5.08 -87.94 51.05
CA LEU A 824 -4.14 -89.04 51.08
C LEU A 824 -3.78 -89.37 52.54
N ASP A 825 -3.88 -90.64 52.92
CA ASP A 825 -3.33 -91.20 54.15
C ASP A 825 -2.09 -92.04 53.80
N PRO A 826 -0.87 -91.47 53.92
CA PRO A 826 0.36 -92.18 53.59
C PRO A 826 0.61 -93.42 54.46
N ALA A 827 0.07 -93.45 55.68
CA ALA A 827 0.27 -94.57 56.60
C ALA A 827 -0.61 -95.77 56.20
N ARG A 828 -1.83 -95.51 55.73
CA ARG A 828 -2.75 -96.56 55.24
C ARG A 828 -2.62 -96.87 53.75
N ASN A 829 -1.83 -96.09 53.01
CA ASN A 829 -1.72 -96.15 51.55
C ASN A 829 -3.08 -96.03 50.82
N LYS A 830 -3.97 -95.21 51.38
CA LYS A 830 -5.33 -94.99 50.86
C LYS A 830 -5.55 -93.52 50.58
N MET A 831 -6.35 -93.24 49.57
CA MET A 831 -6.82 -91.89 49.26
C MET A 831 -8.34 -91.88 49.31
N ALA A 832 -8.90 -91.12 50.24
CA ALA A 832 -10.32 -90.81 50.28
C ALA A 832 -10.56 -89.56 49.42
N TYR A 833 -11.63 -89.54 48.62
CA TYR A 833 -11.93 -88.41 47.75
C TYR A 833 -13.43 -88.18 47.58
N ALA A 834 -13.77 -86.94 47.23
CA ALA A 834 -15.11 -86.53 46.85
C ALA A 834 -15.02 -85.58 45.64
N ASN A 835 -16.00 -85.68 44.74
CA ASN A 835 -16.05 -84.86 43.54
C ASN A 835 -17.33 -84.03 43.51
N ALA A 836 -17.19 -82.71 43.41
CA ALA A 836 -18.26 -81.75 43.22
C ALA A 836 -18.34 -81.33 41.75
N GLY A 837 -18.50 -82.30 40.84
CA GLY A 837 -18.72 -82.07 39.41
C GLY A 837 -17.48 -81.61 38.62
N HIS A 838 -16.28 -81.85 39.13
CA HIS A 838 -15.01 -81.62 38.43
C HIS A 838 -14.62 -82.81 37.56
N ASN A 839 -13.62 -82.60 36.69
CA ASN A 839 -13.04 -83.66 35.87
C ASN A 839 -12.50 -84.81 36.73
N TYR A 840 -12.59 -86.03 36.20
CA TYR A 840 -12.12 -87.22 36.91
C TYR A 840 -10.59 -87.33 36.81
N PRO A 841 -9.87 -87.35 37.95
CA PRO A 841 -8.43 -87.60 37.94
C PRO A 841 -8.13 -88.97 37.33
N VAL A 842 -7.00 -89.08 36.64
CA VAL A 842 -6.59 -90.31 35.96
C VAL A 842 -5.49 -90.98 36.75
N LYS A 843 -5.73 -92.23 37.14
CA LYS A 843 -4.78 -93.12 37.79
C LYS A 843 -4.07 -93.98 36.75
N PHE A 844 -2.74 -93.98 36.81
CA PHE A 844 -1.86 -94.70 35.92
C PHE A 844 -1.06 -95.74 36.71
N ARG A 845 -0.91 -96.91 36.10
CA ARG A 845 -0.01 -97.97 36.56
C ARG A 845 0.69 -98.59 35.36
N THR A 846 1.99 -98.82 35.48
CA THR A 846 2.79 -99.45 34.42
C THR A 846 2.17 -100.78 33.99
N GLY A 847 1.92 -100.94 32.69
CA GLY A 847 1.32 -102.15 32.12
C GLY A 847 -0.20 -102.30 32.27
N GLN A 848 -0.90 -101.31 32.82
CA GLN A 848 -2.37 -101.27 32.90
C GLN A 848 -2.92 -100.06 32.12
N PRO A 849 -4.15 -100.16 31.56
CA PRO A 849 -4.80 -99.00 30.95
C PRO A 849 -5.06 -97.90 32.01
N PRO A 850 -5.08 -96.62 31.61
CA PRO A 850 -5.44 -95.52 32.50
C PRO A 850 -6.84 -95.72 33.12
N LEU A 851 -6.97 -95.47 34.42
CA LEU A 851 -8.21 -95.62 35.17
C LEU A 851 -8.70 -94.25 35.66
N PHE A 852 -9.85 -93.81 35.18
CA PHE A 852 -10.49 -92.59 35.68
C PHE A 852 -11.14 -92.84 37.04
N LEU A 853 -10.91 -91.95 38.01
CA LEU A 853 -11.56 -92.00 39.32
C LEU A 853 -12.97 -91.41 39.25
N GLU A 854 -13.88 -92.14 38.59
CA GLU A 854 -15.24 -91.69 38.34
C GLU A 854 -16.05 -91.56 39.63
N LEU A 855 -16.54 -90.35 39.89
CA LEU A 855 -17.44 -90.07 41.00
C LEU A 855 -18.32 -88.89 40.63
N ASN A 856 -19.61 -89.16 40.44
CA ASN A 856 -20.57 -88.14 40.04
C ASN A 856 -20.87 -87.18 41.20
N GLY A 857 -20.91 -85.88 40.89
CA GLY A 857 -21.36 -84.84 41.81
C GLY A 857 -21.77 -83.59 41.06
N LEU A 858 -22.44 -82.66 41.73
CA LEU A 858 -22.80 -81.37 41.13
C LEU A 858 -21.82 -80.28 41.56
N PRO A 859 -21.57 -79.25 40.70
CA PRO A 859 -20.76 -78.10 41.05
C PRO A 859 -21.19 -77.44 42.37
N LEU A 860 -20.23 -76.98 43.15
CA LEU A 860 -20.45 -76.22 44.37
C LEU A 860 -21.24 -74.94 44.07
N GLY A 861 -22.22 -74.60 44.92
CA GLY A 861 -23.08 -73.42 44.72
C GLY A 861 -24.20 -73.57 43.68
N SER A 862 -24.30 -74.69 42.96
CA SER A 862 -25.31 -74.89 41.91
C SER A 862 -26.76 -75.00 42.43
N MET A 863 -27.00 -75.80 43.47
CA MET A 863 -28.33 -76.07 44.03
C MET A 863 -28.34 -76.08 45.56
N LYS A 864 -29.53 -76.05 46.19
CA LYS A 864 -29.67 -75.92 47.65
C LYS A 864 -29.20 -77.17 48.41
N LYS A 865 -29.32 -78.35 47.80
CA LYS A 865 -28.85 -79.63 48.32
C LYS A 865 -27.92 -80.23 47.28
N ASN A 866 -26.68 -80.50 47.66
CA ASN A 866 -25.71 -81.25 46.86
C ASN A 866 -25.31 -82.48 47.67
N LEU A 867 -25.49 -83.67 47.10
CA LEU A 867 -25.13 -84.93 47.75
C LEU A 867 -23.71 -85.27 47.32
N LEU A 868 -22.75 -84.98 48.20
CA LEU A 868 -21.35 -85.32 48.01
C LEU A 868 -21.08 -86.66 48.69
N THR A 869 -20.89 -87.72 47.91
CA THR A 869 -20.59 -89.06 48.41
C THR A 869 -19.08 -89.30 48.44
N PRO A 870 -18.49 -89.76 49.56
CA PRO A 870 -17.08 -90.12 49.59
C PRO A 870 -16.83 -91.45 48.88
N ALA A 871 -15.65 -91.57 48.28
CA ALA A 871 -15.10 -92.82 47.76
C ALA A 871 -13.65 -93.00 48.24
N GLU A 872 -13.14 -94.23 48.19
CA GLU A 872 -11.75 -94.55 48.54
C GLU A 872 -11.09 -95.31 47.39
N THR A 873 -9.78 -95.10 47.22
CA THR A 873 -8.94 -95.91 46.34
C THR A 873 -7.64 -96.28 47.03
N ASP A 874 -7.19 -97.53 46.85
CA ASP A 874 -5.88 -97.98 47.31
C ASP A 874 -4.80 -97.46 46.37
N LEU A 875 -3.67 -97.01 46.91
CA LEU A 875 -2.51 -96.58 46.13
C LEU A 875 -1.42 -97.63 46.30
N LEU A 876 -1.06 -98.34 45.24
CA LEU A 876 0.04 -99.32 45.25
C LEU A 876 1.37 -98.67 44.83
N PRO A 877 2.52 -99.25 45.20
CA PRO A 877 3.82 -98.76 44.74
C PRO A 877 3.87 -98.63 43.21
N GLY A 878 4.38 -97.49 42.72
CA GLY A 878 4.41 -97.16 41.29
C GLY A 878 3.13 -96.52 40.72
N ASP A 879 2.05 -96.39 41.51
CA ASP A 879 0.86 -95.67 41.09
C ASP A 879 1.13 -94.17 40.92
N ARG A 880 0.54 -93.59 39.87
CA ARG A 880 0.60 -92.15 39.60
C ARG A 880 -0.82 -91.64 39.34
N ILE A 881 -1.18 -90.48 39.88
CA ILE A 881 -2.48 -89.87 39.65
C ILE A 881 -2.28 -88.45 39.15
N VAL A 882 -2.99 -88.10 38.08
CA VAL A 882 -3.01 -86.74 37.54
C VAL A 882 -4.39 -86.14 37.72
N PHE A 883 -4.44 -84.99 38.39
CA PHE A 883 -5.62 -84.15 38.53
C PHE A 883 -5.45 -82.96 37.60
N TYR A 884 -6.53 -82.52 36.96
CA TYR A 884 -6.46 -81.52 35.92
C TYR A 884 -7.76 -80.74 35.77
N THR A 885 -7.66 -79.48 35.37
CA THR A 885 -8.79 -78.65 34.96
C THR A 885 -9.10 -78.85 33.47
N ASP A 886 -10.30 -78.50 33.04
CA ASP A 886 -10.81 -78.74 31.68
C ASP A 886 -9.99 -78.04 30.60
N GLY A 887 -9.28 -76.96 30.93
CA GLY A 887 -8.33 -76.30 30.02
C GLY A 887 -7.34 -77.26 29.34
N ILE A 888 -6.96 -78.39 29.96
CA ILE A 888 -6.07 -79.39 29.32
C ILE A 888 -6.77 -80.22 28.21
N ILE A 889 -8.06 -80.49 28.34
CA ILE A 889 -8.84 -81.33 27.41
C ILE A 889 -9.58 -80.49 26.36
N GLU A 890 -9.94 -79.25 26.69
CA GLU A 890 -10.62 -78.32 25.81
C GLU A 890 -9.66 -77.58 24.87
N ALA A 891 -8.35 -77.60 25.17
CA ALA A 891 -7.31 -77.10 24.29
C ALA A 891 -7.48 -77.61 22.86
N LYS A 892 -7.42 -76.71 21.88
CA LYS A 892 -7.70 -77.03 20.47
C LYS A 892 -6.43 -77.35 19.70
N VAL A 893 -6.46 -78.46 18.95
CA VAL A 893 -5.49 -78.78 17.89
C VAL A 893 -6.19 -78.54 16.56
N GLY A 894 -5.93 -77.40 15.95
CA GLY A 894 -6.70 -76.95 14.79
C GLY A 894 -8.15 -76.62 15.19
N SER A 895 -9.12 -77.46 14.80
CA SER A 895 -10.54 -77.27 15.11
C SER A 895 -11.12 -78.29 16.10
N GLN A 896 -10.32 -79.26 16.56
CA GLN A 896 -10.77 -80.32 17.47
C GLN A 896 -10.13 -80.17 18.87
N PRO A 897 -10.89 -80.42 19.95
CA PRO A 897 -10.32 -80.47 21.30
C PRO A 897 -9.39 -81.67 21.46
N VAL A 898 -8.44 -81.60 22.38
CA VAL A 898 -7.57 -82.73 22.76
C VAL A 898 -8.42 -83.92 23.21
N GLY A 899 -9.40 -83.67 24.08
CA GLY A 899 -10.31 -84.70 24.61
C GLY A 899 -9.64 -85.71 25.55
N TYR A 900 -10.47 -86.49 26.25
CA TYR A 900 -10.03 -87.39 27.32
C TYR A 900 -9.07 -88.50 26.87
N GLN A 901 -9.35 -89.12 25.72
CA GLN A 901 -8.55 -90.26 25.25
C GLN A 901 -7.11 -89.83 24.94
N ARG A 902 -6.94 -88.83 24.08
CA ARG A 902 -5.62 -88.31 23.69
C ARG A 902 -4.86 -87.75 24.88
N MET A 903 -5.54 -87.03 25.78
CA MET A 903 -4.92 -86.54 27.02
C MET A 903 -4.35 -87.70 27.84
N SER A 904 -5.13 -88.77 28.07
CA SER A 904 -4.66 -89.91 28.87
C SER A 904 -3.47 -90.64 28.24
N GLU A 905 -3.45 -90.81 26.91
CA GLU A 905 -2.37 -91.45 26.16
C GLU A 905 -1.07 -90.63 26.21
N GLU A 906 -1.18 -89.32 26.01
CA GLU A 906 -0.03 -88.40 26.01
C GLU A 906 0.54 -88.18 27.42
N ILE A 907 -0.31 -88.14 28.45
CA ILE A 907 0.14 -88.05 29.84
C ILE A 907 0.87 -89.34 30.25
N ALA A 908 0.35 -90.52 29.89
CA ALA A 908 0.93 -91.81 30.26
C ALA A 908 2.41 -91.93 29.90
N ILE A 909 2.81 -91.46 28.71
CA ILE A 909 4.21 -91.53 28.23
C ILE A 909 5.14 -90.48 28.85
N ARG A 910 4.60 -89.44 29.50
CA ARG A 910 5.37 -88.33 30.10
C ARG A 910 5.59 -88.49 31.60
N LEU A 911 4.76 -89.30 32.25
CA LEU A 911 4.86 -89.60 33.67
C LEU A 911 6.18 -90.31 34.02
N CYS A 912 6.78 -89.90 35.14
CA CYS A 912 7.92 -90.54 35.78
C CYS A 912 7.73 -90.58 37.30
N ASP A 913 8.69 -91.11 38.06
CA ASP A 913 8.57 -91.22 39.52
C ASP A 913 8.64 -89.85 40.23
N ASP A 914 9.13 -88.83 39.52
CA ASP A 914 9.20 -87.44 39.97
C ASP A 914 7.93 -86.68 39.52
N ALA A 915 7.10 -86.30 40.49
CA ALA A 915 5.85 -85.59 40.25
C ALA A 915 6.05 -84.24 39.55
N ARG A 916 7.11 -83.51 39.92
CA ARG A 916 7.42 -82.20 39.33
C ARG A 916 7.84 -82.34 37.87
N LYS A 917 8.79 -83.24 37.57
CA LYS A 917 9.21 -83.48 36.17
C LYS A 917 8.06 -83.97 35.32
N SER A 918 7.16 -84.76 35.89
CA SER A 918 5.96 -85.22 35.20
C SER A 918 5.05 -84.03 34.84
N CYS A 919 4.78 -83.14 35.79
CA CYS A 919 3.98 -81.94 35.58
C CYS A 919 4.62 -81.01 34.52
N GLU A 920 5.91 -80.72 34.64
CA GLU A 920 6.68 -79.89 33.69
C GLU A 920 6.62 -80.45 32.25
N ARG A 921 6.71 -81.78 32.09
CA ARG A 921 6.60 -82.44 30.78
C ARG A 921 5.20 -82.35 30.18
N ILE A 922 4.16 -82.43 31.01
CA ILE A 922 2.77 -82.30 30.54
C ILE A 922 2.50 -80.85 30.13
N PHE A 923 2.93 -79.86 30.91
CA PHE A 923 2.82 -78.44 30.52
C PHE A 923 3.62 -78.12 29.25
N ALA A 924 4.82 -78.67 29.09
CA ALA A 924 5.60 -78.49 27.87
C ALA A 924 4.88 -79.03 26.63
N TRP A 925 4.29 -80.22 26.73
CA TRP A 925 3.48 -80.79 25.66
C TRP A 925 2.25 -79.94 25.34
N HIS A 926 1.52 -79.47 26.34
CA HIS A 926 0.37 -78.62 26.13
C HIS A 926 0.76 -77.31 25.39
N ARG A 927 1.89 -76.70 25.76
CA ARG A 927 2.40 -75.50 25.10
C ARG A 927 2.82 -75.75 23.64
N ASP A 928 3.53 -76.84 23.37
CA ASP A 928 3.94 -77.21 22.00
C ASP A 928 2.71 -77.48 21.11
N LEU A 929 1.64 -78.01 21.71
CA LEU A 929 0.37 -78.31 21.05
C LEU A 929 -0.46 -77.05 20.72
N THR A 930 -0.24 -75.94 21.42
CA THR A 930 -1.00 -74.68 21.30
C THR A 930 -0.22 -73.51 20.70
N THR A 931 0.97 -73.75 20.11
CA THR A 931 1.93 -72.72 19.66
C THR A 931 1.38 -71.60 18.76
N ASP A 932 0.31 -71.85 17.99
CA ASP A 932 -0.34 -70.88 17.08
C ASP A 932 -1.65 -70.28 17.62
N THR A 933 -2.10 -70.66 18.81
CA THR A 933 -3.39 -70.26 19.40
C THR A 933 -3.20 -69.72 20.82
N MET A 934 -3.88 -68.61 21.15
CA MET A 934 -3.85 -68.06 22.49
C MET A 934 -4.59 -69.01 23.45
N GLN A 935 -4.05 -69.23 24.66
CA GLN A 935 -4.70 -70.02 25.72
C GLN A 935 -6.15 -69.54 25.91
N GLU A 936 -7.10 -70.46 25.82
CA GLU A 936 -8.55 -70.14 25.84
C GLU A 936 -9.19 -70.32 27.22
N ASP A 937 -8.50 -70.95 28.17
CA ASP A 937 -8.94 -71.10 29.56
C ASP A 937 -7.77 -71.29 30.54
N ASP A 938 -8.01 -71.21 31.84
CA ASP A 938 -7.03 -71.52 32.88
C ASP A 938 -6.64 -73.01 32.85
N ILE A 939 -5.38 -73.31 33.18
CA ILE A 939 -4.87 -74.69 33.14
C ILE A 939 -4.15 -75.00 34.44
N THR A 940 -4.63 -76.01 35.14
CA THR A 940 -4.08 -76.44 36.42
C THR A 940 -3.86 -77.94 36.42
N LEU A 941 -2.68 -78.35 36.89
CA LEU A 941 -2.28 -79.74 36.99
C LEU A 941 -1.76 -80.05 38.39
N LEU A 942 -2.21 -81.18 38.95
CA LEU A 942 -1.57 -81.82 40.10
C LEU A 942 -1.13 -83.22 39.72
N VAL A 943 0.09 -83.59 40.09
CA VAL A 943 0.62 -84.94 39.91
C VAL A 943 0.98 -85.51 41.26
N LEU A 944 0.43 -86.69 41.57
CA LEU A 944 0.80 -87.52 42.71
C LEU A 944 1.54 -88.74 42.18
N THR A 945 2.72 -89.04 42.72
CA THR A 945 3.48 -90.25 42.43
C THR A 945 3.74 -91.01 43.72
N ARG A 946 3.63 -92.33 43.70
CA ARG A 946 4.16 -93.20 44.75
C ARG A 946 5.40 -93.91 44.23
N ALA A 947 6.51 -93.83 44.98
CA ALA A 947 7.75 -94.52 44.63
C ALA A 947 7.51 -96.02 44.43
N SER A 948 8.14 -96.61 43.41
CA SER A 948 8.13 -98.06 43.22
C SER A 948 8.95 -98.73 44.33
N ALA A 949 8.50 -99.89 44.84
CA ALA A 949 9.29 -100.65 45.81
C ALA A 949 10.68 -100.98 45.21
N PRO A 950 11.79 -100.87 45.98
CA PRO A 950 13.12 -101.16 45.45
C PRO A 950 13.18 -102.61 44.97
N THR A 951 13.48 -102.80 43.68
CA THR A 951 13.76 -104.11 43.11
C THR A 951 14.96 -104.72 43.84
N PRO A 952 14.92 -105.97 44.33
CA PRO A 952 16.09 -106.60 44.95
C PRO A 952 17.25 -106.61 43.94
N PRO A 953 18.51 -106.33 44.37
CA PRO A 953 19.64 -106.37 43.47
C PRO A 953 19.81 -107.78 42.88
N GLU A 954 19.89 -107.85 41.54
CA GLU A 954 20.21 -109.06 40.81
C GLU A 954 21.52 -109.67 41.35
N SER A 955 21.44 -110.95 41.74
CA SER A 955 22.59 -111.76 42.14
C SER A 955 23.63 -111.84 41.03
N PRO A 956 24.94 -111.67 41.33
CA PRO A 956 25.98 -111.60 40.31
C PRO A 956 26.12 -112.92 39.54
N LYS A 957 26.00 -112.86 38.21
CA LYS A 957 26.44 -113.94 37.32
C LYS A 957 27.98 -114.00 37.33
N ALA A 958 28.52 -115.20 37.56
CA ALA A 958 29.94 -115.51 37.58
C ALA A 958 30.62 -115.28 36.21
N PRO A 959 31.93 -114.98 36.19
CA PRO A 959 32.65 -114.62 34.97
C PRO A 959 33.12 -115.85 34.17
N SER A 960 32.82 -115.84 32.87
CA SER A 960 33.67 -116.42 31.80
C SER A 960 33.24 -115.85 30.45
#